data_AF-R9WJH9-F1
#
_entry.id   AF-R9WJH9-F1
#
_cell.length_a   1.000
_cell.length_b   1.000
_cell.length_c   1.000
_cell.angle_alpha   90.00
_cell.angle_beta   90.00
_cell.angle_gamma   90.00
#
_symmetry.space_group_name_H-M   'P 1'
#
loop_
_entity.id
_entity.type
_entity.pdbx_description
1 polymer ?
#
loop_
_entity_poly.entity_id
_entity_poly.type
_entity_poly.pdbx_seq_one_letter_code
_entity_poly.pdbx_strand_id
1 'polypeptide(L)'
;MLERKEHKKMYKSGKNWAVVTLSTAALVFGATTVNASADTNIENNDSSTVQVTTGDNDIAVKSVTLGSGQVSAASDTTIRTSANANSASSAANTQNSNSQVASSAAITSSTSSAASSNNTDSKAAQENTNTAKNDDTQKAAPANESSEAKNEPAVNVNDSSAAKNDDQQSGKKNTTAKLNKDAENVVKKAGIDPNSLTDDRIKALNKMNFSKAAKSGTQMTYNDFQKIADTLIKQDGRYTVPFFKASEIKNMPAATTKDAQTNTIEPLDVWDSWPVQDVRTGQVANWNGYQLVIAMMGIPNQNDNHIYLLYNKYGDNELSHWKNVGPIFGYNSTAVSQEWSGSAVLNSDNSIQLFYTRVDTSDNNTNHQKIASATLYLTDNNGNVSLAQVANDHIVFEGDGYYYQTYDQWKATNKGADNIAMRDAHVIEDDNGDRYLVFEASTGLENYQGEDQIYNWLNYGGDDAFNIKSLFRILSNDDIKSRATWANAAIGILKLNKDEKNPKVAELYSPLISAPMVSDEIERPNVVKLGNKYYLFAATRLNRGSNDDAWMNANYAVGDNVAMVGYVADSLTGSYKPLNDSGVVLTASVPANWRTATYSYYAVPVAGKDDQVLVTSYMTNRNGVAGKGMDSTWAPSFLLQINPDNTTTALAKMTNQGDWIWDDSSENLDMIGDLDSAALPGERDKPVDWDLIGYGLKPHDPATPNDPETPTTPETPETPNTPKTPKTPENPGTPQTPNTPNTPEIPLTPETPKQPETQTNNRLPQTGNNANKAMIGLGMGTLLSMFGLAEINKRRFN
;
A
#
# COMPACT_ATOMS: atom_id res chain seq x y z
N MET A 1 -17.72 -9.72 -33.22
CA MET A 1 -18.33 -8.41 -33.57
C MET A 1 -19.55 -8.23 -32.70
N LEU A 2 -19.72 -7.06 -32.09
CA LEU A 2 -20.92 -6.61 -31.36
C LEU A 2 -21.03 -5.10 -31.61
N GLU A 3 -22.24 -4.60 -31.87
CA GLU A 3 -22.44 -3.21 -32.33
C GLU A 3 -22.27 -2.20 -31.19
N ARG A 4 -21.35 -1.23 -31.35
CA ARG A 4 -21.37 0.00 -30.55
C ARG A 4 -22.46 0.94 -31.09
N LYS A 5 -23.57 1.08 -30.37
CA LYS A 5 -24.58 2.11 -30.66
C LYS A 5 -24.19 3.45 -30.02
N GLU A 6 -23.61 4.34 -30.82
CA GLU A 6 -23.32 5.71 -30.38
C GLU A 6 -24.61 6.54 -30.19
N HIS A 7 -25.04 6.72 -28.94
CA HIS A 7 -26.16 7.60 -28.62
C HIS A 7 -25.71 9.07 -28.45
N LYS A 8 -25.44 9.73 -29.58
CA LYS A 8 -25.09 11.17 -29.64
C LYS A 8 -26.30 12.05 -29.30
N LYS A 9 -26.39 12.55 -28.05
CA LYS A 9 -27.28 13.64 -27.66
C LYS A 9 -26.56 14.99 -27.84
N MET A 10 -27.09 15.86 -28.69
CA MET A 10 -26.60 17.23 -28.86
C MET A 10 -27.31 18.17 -27.88
N TYR A 11 -26.54 18.91 -27.07
CA TYR A 11 -27.06 20.07 -26.34
C TYR A 11 -26.83 21.35 -27.16
N LYS A 12 -27.77 22.30 -27.07
CA LYS A 12 -27.79 23.52 -27.88
C LYS A 12 -27.57 24.74 -26.98
N SER A 13 -26.35 25.29 -26.99
CA SER A 13 -26.03 26.58 -26.40
C SER A 13 -25.12 27.37 -27.35
N GLY A 14 -25.45 28.65 -27.57
CA GLY A 14 -24.65 29.56 -28.41
C GLY A 14 -24.66 29.28 -29.93
N LYS A 15 -24.06 30.20 -30.68
CA LYS A 15 -23.69 30.01 -32.09
C LYS A 15 -22.20 29.65 -32.16
N ASN A 16 -21.88 28.37 -32.19
CA ASN A 16 -20.75 27.77 -32.92
C ASN A 16 -20.77 26.25 -32.74
N TRP A 17 -20.30 25.50 -33.74
CA TRP A 17 -20.15 24.04 -33.64
C TRP A 17 -18.69 23.72 -33.35
N ALA A 18 -18.43 22.97 -32.28
CA ALA A 18 -17.13 22.37 -31.99
C ALA A 18 -17.29 20.86 -31.96
N VAL A 19 -16.53 20.16 -32.81
CA VAL A 19 -16.41 18.69 -32.78
C VAL A 19 -15.08 18.39 -32.10
N VAL A 20 -15.13 17.78 -30.92
CA VAL A 20 -13.94 17.30 -30.21
C VAL A 20 -13.94 15.78 -30.27
N THR A 21 -12.95 15.22 -30.96
CA THR A 21 -12.60 13.80 -30.94
C THR A 21 -11.14 13.70 -30.57
N LEU A 22 -10.83 13.26 -29.35
CA LEU A 22 -9.45 13.07 -28.91
C LEU A 22 -9.34 11.96 -27.86
N SER A 23 -8.17 11.33 -27.87
CA SER A 23 -7.82 10.10 -27.17
C SER A 23 -7.87 10.21 -25.65
N THR A 24 -8.07 9.08 -24.99
CA THR A 24 -7.74 8.91 -23.57
C THR A 24 -6.25 9.19 -23.33
N ALA A 25 -5.99 10.11 -22.39
CA ALA A 25 -4.68 10.34 -21.79
C ALA A 25 -4.88 10.44 -20.28
N ALA A 26 -3.94 9.91 -19.49
CA ALA A 26 -4.04 9.90 -18.03
C ALA A 26 -4.03 11.33 -17.46
N LEU A 27 -5.01 11.65 -16.61
CA LEU A 27 -5.14 12.96 -15.98
C LEU A 27 -4.21 13.10 -14.77
N VAL A 28 -2.96 13.46 -15.03
CA VAL A 28 -2.06 14.01 -14.01
C VAL A 28 -2.53 15.42 -13.65
N PHE A 29 -2.99 15.63 -12.42
CA PHE A 29 -3.48 16.94 -11.93
C PHE A 29 -2.33 17.92 -11.62
N GLY A 30 -1.63 18.38 -12.67
CA GLY A 30 -0.73 19.53 -12.59
C GLY A 30 -1.52 20.84 -12.58
N ALA A 31 -1.75 21.42 -11.41
CA ALA A 31 -2.52 22.65 -11.27
C ALA A 31 -1.76 23.89 -11.82
N THR A 32 -2.19 24.42 -12.97
CA THR A 32 -1.72 25.70 -13.50
C THR A 32 -2.83 26.75 -13.50
N THR A 33 -2.77 27.69 -12.56
CA THR A 33 -3.76 28.78 -12.43
C THR A 33 -3.58 29.84 -13.51
N VAL A 34 -4.38 29.77 -14.58
CA VAL A 34 -4.43 30.81 -15.61
C VAL A 34 -5.36 31.93 -15.14
N ASN A 35 -4.77 33.02 -14.63
CA ASN A 35 -5.54 34.13 -14.06
C ASN A 35 -6.18 34.99 -15.17
N ALA A 36 -7.50 35.13 -15.16
CA ALA A 36 -8.26 35.82 -16.21
C ALA A 36 -9.19 36.88 -15.60
N SER A 37 -8.68 38.10 -15.43
CA SER A 37 -9.45 39.24 -14.94
C SER A 37 -10.57 39.63 -15.90
N ALA A 38 -11.78 39.84 -15.37
CA ALA A 38 -12.92 40.38 -16.10
C ALA A 38 -13.68 41.39 -15.22
N ASP A 39 -13.45 42.69 -15.47
CA ASP A 39 -14.16 43.77 -14.79
C ASP A 39 -15.67 43.74 -15.10
N THR A 40 -16.51 43.84 -14.07
CA THR A 40 -17.87 44.39 -14.19
C THR A 40 -18.26 45.17 -12.93
N ASN A 41 -18.45 46.48 -13.08
CA ASN A 41 -18.97 47.35 -12.01
C ASN A 41 -20.50 47.22 -11.92
N ILE A 42 -21.07 47.10 -10.70
CA ILE A 42 -22.34 47.76 -10.31
C ILE A 42 -22.27 48.22 -8.84
N GLU A 43 -22.32 49.54 -8.68
CA GLU A 43 -22.93 50.38 -7.62
C GLU A 43 -23.11 49.88 -6.17
N ASN A 44 -22.32 50.49 -5.28
CA ASN A 44 -22.66 51.15 -4.00
C ASN A 44 -24.00 50.86 -3.30
N ASN A 45 -23.93 50.70 -1.97
CA ASN A 45 -24.70 51.57 -1.08
C ASN A 45 -23.92 51.88 0.23
N ASP A 46 -24.27 53.00 0.88
CA ASP A 46 -23.44 53.68 1.89
C ASP A 46 -23.58 53.13 3.32
N SER A 47 -22.50 53.23 4.12
CA SER A 47 -22.52 53.86 5.47
C SER A 47 -21.16 53.82 6.21
N SER A 48 -20.54 55.00 6.31
CA SER A 48 -19.91 55.54 7.54
C SER A 48 -18.71 54.83 8.21
N THR A 49 -17.50 55.29 7.84
CA THR A 49 -16.49 55.98 8.71
C THR A 49 -16.19 55.45 10.14
N VAL A 50 -14.95 55.40 10.64
CA VAL A 50 -13.90 56.46 10.62
C VAL A 50 -12.48 55.86 10.59
N GLN A 51 -11.53 56.53 9.91
CA GLN A 51 -10.07 56.29 10.04
C GLN A 51 -9.42 57.23 11.06
N VAL A 52 -8.36 56.76 11.73
CA VAL A 52 -7.21 57.59 12.13
C VAL A 52 -5.92 56.80 11.86
N THR A 53 -4.91 57.47 11.31
CA THR A 53 -3.61 56.90 10.88
C THR A 53 -2.45 57.41 11.75
N THR A 54 -1.20 57.05 11.40
CA THR A 54 0.09 57.37 12.07
C THR A 54 0.41 56.51 13.29
N GLY A 55 1.68 56.17 13.57
CA GLY A 55 2.90 56.45 12.80
C GLY A 55 4.13 55.78 13.41
N ASP A 56 5.27 55.79 12.70
CA ASP A 56 6.50 55.09 13.12
C ASP A 56 7.09 55.58 14.45
N ASN A 57 7.80 54.69 15.15
CA ASN A 57 9.13 54.99 15.70
C ASN A 57 9.88 53.69 16.03
N ASP A 58 11.13 53.62 15.56
CA ASP A 58 12.13 52.60 15.87
C ASP A 58 12.98 53.04 17.11
N ILE A 59 13.85 52.15 17.64
CA ILE A 59 15.17 52.40 18.28
C ILE A 59 15.53 51.46 19.46
N ALA A 60 16.77 50.94 19.39
CA ALA A 60 17.66 50.46 20.46
C ALA A 60 17.39 49.10 21.15
N VAL A 61 18.01 48.06 20.57
CA VAL A 61 18.55 46.92 21.33
C VAL A 61 19.57 47.39 22.38
N LYS A 62 19.58 46.75 23.56
CA LYS A 62 20.77 46.69 24.43
C LYS A 62 20.91 45.33 25.11
N SER A 63 22.12 44.79 25.08
CA SER A 63 22.52 43.49 25.63
C SER A 63 23.44 43.66 26.86
N VAL A 64 24.07 42.56 27.31
CA VAL A 64 25.06 42.44 28.42
C VAL A 64 24.45 42.33 29.83
N THR A 65 24.86 41.44 30.75
CA THR A 65 25.56 40.12 30.71
C THR A 65 25.36 39.43 32.08
N LEU A 66 25.53 38.10 32.15
CA LEU A 66 25.57 37.28 33.37
C LEU A 66 26.41 37.86 34.52
N GLY A 67 25.93 37.73 35.76
CA GLY A 67 26.69 37.94 37.00
C GLY A 67 26.56 36.73 37.92
N SER A 68 27.68 36.19 38.41
CA SER A 68 27.74 34.99 39.24
C SER A 68 27.74 35.28 40.74
N GLY A 69 27.18 34.38 41.55
CA GLY A 69 27.24 34.47 43.02
C GLY A 69 26.73 33.20 43.72
N GLN A 70 27.66 32.44 44.32
CA GLN A 70 27.36 31.44 45.35
C GLN A 70 27.44 32.05 46.76
N VAL A 71 27.23 31.20 47.79
CA VAL A 71 27.33 31.43 49.26
C VAL A 71 25.97 31.77 49.92
N SER A 72 25.51 31.16 51.02
CA SER A 72 25.74 29.86 51.70
C SER A 72 24.68 29.67 52.82
N ALA A 73 24.59 28.46 53.40
CA ALA A 73 23.95 28.00 54.67
C ALA A 73 23.60 29.06 55.78
N ALA A 74 22.67 28.86 56.72
CA ALA A 74 21.94 27.68 57.27
C ALA A 74 20.55 28.15 57.86
N SER A 75 19.69 27.44 58.62
CA SER A 75 19.79 26.23 59.48
C SER A 75 18.41 25.56 59.74
N ASP A 76 18.41 24.29 60.18
CA ASP A 76 17.50 23.55 61.11
C ASP A 76 15.95 23.74 61.08
N THR A 77 15.09 22.74 61.38
CA THR A 77 15.23 21.65 62.39
C THR A 77 14.28 20.46 62.10
N THR A 78 14.67 19.22 62.47
CA THR A 78 13.84 17.98 62.65
C THR A 78 12.95 17.50 61.47
N ILE A 79 13.02 16.27 60.93
CA ILE A 79 13.28 14.89 61.43
C ILE A 79 12.17 14.26 62.30
N ARG A 80 11.32 13.45 61.64
CA ARG A 80 11.01 12.02 61.90
C ARG A 80 10.21 11.51 60.68
N THR A 81 10.62 10.53 59.86
CA THR A 81 10.77 9.08 60.10
C THR A 81 9.54 8.42 60.73
N SER A 82 8.98 7.30 60.23
CA SER A 82 9.44 6.38 59.15
C SER A 82 8.25 5.63 58.51
N ALA A 83 8.50 4.96 57.37
CA ALA A 83 7.55 4.07 56.69
C ALA A 83 7.18 2.82 57.51
N ASN A 84 6.11 2.12 57.14
CA ASN A 84 6.28 0.82 56.47
C ASN A 84 5.04 0.36 55.65
N ALA A 85 5.21 -0.74 54.91
CA ALA A 85 4.37 -1.26 53.84
C ALA A 85 3.19 -2.18 54.25
N ASN A 86 2.49 -2.66 53.20
CA ASN A 86 1.83 -3.97 53.04
C ASN A 86 0.32 -4.18 53.32
N SER A 87 -0.36 -4.54 52.22
CA SER A 87 -1.19 -5.75 52.04
C SER A 87 -2.68 -5.78 52.47
N ALA A 88 -3.53 -5.75 51.45
CA ALA A 88 -4.67 -6.65 51.16
C ALA A 88 -5.45 -7.34 52.31
N SER A 89 -6.79 -7.23 52.27
CA SER A 89 -7.65 -8.37 51.86
C SER A 89 -9.16 -8.06 51.87
N SER A 90 -9.91 -8.97 51.25
CA SER A 90 -11.36 -9.01 51.01
C SER A 90 -12.28 -9.01 52.25
N ALA A 91 -13.50 -8.48 52.07
CA ALA A 91 -14.75 -9.03 52.66
C ALA A 91 -15.98 -8.60 51.83
N ALA A 92 -17.10 -9.34 51.89
CA ALA A 92 -18.32 -9.08 51.12
C ALA A 92 -19.61 -9.31 51.94
N ASN A 93 -20.73 -8.72 51.48
CA ASN A 93 -22.11 -8.83 52.03
C ASN A 93 -22.32 -8.26 53.45
N THR A 94 -23.49 -7.74 53.85
CA THR A 94 -24.83 -8.35 53.71
C THR A 94 -25.98 -7.36 53.96
N GLN A 95 -26.97 -7.27 53.04
CA GLN A 95 -28.42 -6.88 53.21
C GLN A 95 -28.78 -5.55 53.98
N ASN A 96 -30.00 -4.99 53.97
CA ASN A 96 -31.34 -5.55 53.70
C ASN A 96 -32.44 -4.49 53.40
N SER A 97 -33.45 -4.87 52.58
CA SER A 97 -34.89 -4.44 52.63
C SER A 97 -35.32 -2.97 52.36
N ASN A 98 -36.56 -2.67 51.91
CA ASN A 98 -37.55 -3.37 51.06
C ASN A 98 -38.72 -2.43 50.64
N SER A 99 -39.60 -2.88 49.73
CA SER A 99 -40.95 -2.37 49.36
C SER A 99 -40.98 -1.07 48.52
N GLN A 100 -41.57 -0.99 47.32
CA GLN A 100 -42.86 -1.45 46.72
C GLN A 100 -44.08 -0.52 46.92
N VAL A 101 -44.62 -0.03 45.79
CA VAL A 101 -46.06 0.00 45.43
C VAL A 101 -46.16 -0.26 43.92
N ALA A 102 -47.24 -0.88 43.42
CA ALA A 102 -47.41 -1.18 41.99
C ALA A 102 -48.88 -1.11 41.53
N SER A 103 -49.09 -0.78 40.24
CA SER A 103 -50.32 -1.05 39.46
C SER A 103 -50.03 -0.81 37.96
N SER A 104 -50.20 -1.69 36.97
CA SER A 104 -51.13 -2.83 36.69
C SER A 104 -52.44 -2.45 35.98
N ALA A 105 -52.47 -2.58 34.64
CA ALA A 105 -53.66 -2.93 33.87
C ALA A 105 -53.26 -3.35 32.43
N ALA A 106 -53.94 -4.36 31.86
CA ALA A 106 -53.86 -4.73 30.45
C ALA A 106 -55.25 -5.14 29.97
N ILE A 107 -55.60 -4.86 28.71
CA ILE A 107 -56.83 -5.32 28.04
C ILE A 107 -56.50 -5.75 26.61
N THR A 108 -57.16 -6.82 26.15
CA THR A 108 -56.94 -7.51 24.87
C THR A 108 -58.15 -7.45 23.94
N SER A 109 -57.93 -7.22 22.64
CA SER A 109 -58.83 -7.62 21.54
C SER A 109 -58.10 -7.45 20.20
N SER A 110 -58.01 -8.34 19.19
CA SER A 110 -58.67 -9.59 18.76
C SER A 110 -59.41 -9.44 17.41
N THR A 111 -58.72 -9.82 16.33
CA THR A 111 -59.22 -10.57 15.14
C THR A 111 -60.50 -10.14 14.38
N SER A 112 -60.33 -9.73 13.12
CA SER A 112 -60.98 -10.33 11.91
C SER A 112 -60.48 -9.62 10.62
N SER A 113 -60.19 -10.18 9.44
CA SER A 113 -60.36 -11.49 8.77
C SER A 113 -61.48 -11.59 7.70
N ALA A 114 -61.17 -11.18 6.46
CA ALA A 114 -61.79 -11.63 5.18
C ALA A 114 -60.85 -11.24 4.01
N ALA A 115 -60.43 -12.05 3.02
CA ALA A 115 -60.70 -13.42 2.53
C ALA A 115 -61.67 -13.60 1.34
N SER A 116 -61.12 -13.61 0.12
CA SER A 116 -61.59 -14.34 -1.10
C SER A 116 -60.50 -14.23 -2.20
N SER A 117 -59.78 -15.27 -2.68
CA SER A 117 -60.18 -16.49 -3.45
C SER A 117 -60.66 -16.18 -4.88
N ASN A 118 -60.29 -16.87 -5.98
CA ASN A 118 -59.43 -18.05 -6.29
C ASN A 118 -59.01 -17.93 -7.81
N ASN A 119 -58.27 -18.79 -8.52
CA ASN A 119 -57.73 -20.18 -8.38
C ASN A 119 -56.17 -20.15 -8.36
N THR A 120 -55.29 -21.16 -8.59
CA THR A 120 -55.27 -22.53 -9.20
C THR A 120 -55.44 -22.62 -10.74
N ASP A 121 -54.87 -23.60 -11.49
CA ASP A 121 -54.13 -24.84 -11.12
C ASP A 121 -53.11 -25.30 -12.21
N SER A 122 -52.26 -26.29 -11.86
CA SER A 122 -51.69 -27.47 -12.60
C SER A 122 -51.68 -27.53 -14.16
N LYS A 123 -50.77 -28.22 -14.88
CA LYS A 123 -49.76 -29.25 -14.52
C LYS A 123 -48.68 -29.48 -15.62
N ALA A 124 -47.66 -30.26 -15.26
CA ALA A 124 -46.46 -30.66 -16.00
C ALA A 124 -46.61 -31.62 -17.22
N ALA A 125 -45.50 -31.73 -17.99
CA ALA A 125 -44.83 -32.96 -18.51
C ALA A 125 -44.73 -33.25 -20.04
N GLN A 126 -43.50 -33.65 -20.42
CA GLN A 126 -43.05 -34.63 -21.44
C GLN A 126 -43.02 -34.37 -22.98
N GLU A 127 -41.77 -34.27 -23.48
CA GLU A 127 -41.08 -35.15 -24.47
C GLU A 127 -41.33 -35.19 -26.00
N ASN A 128 -40.18 -35.27 -26.69
CA ASN A 128 -39.82 -36.00 -27.93
C ASN A 128 -40.22 -35.50 -29.35
N THR A 129 -39.16 -35.26 -30.15
CA THR A 129 -38.87 -35.71 -31.55
C THR A 129 -40.04 -35.89 -32.56
N ASN A 130 -39.92 -35.60 -33.88
CA ASN A 130 -38.87 -36.09 -34.78
C ASN A 130 -38.95 -35.55 -36.25
N THR A 131 -37.82 -35.57 -36.96
CA THR A 131 -37.59 -35.68 -38.44
C THR A 131 -38.57 -35.18 -39.54
N ALA A 132 -38.08 -34.18 -40.31
CA ALA A 132 -37.59 -34.27 -41.71
C ALA A 132 -38.49 -34.13 -43.00
N LYS A 133 -37.78 -33.73 -44.08
CA LYS A 133 -38.00 -33.87 -45.55
C LYS A 133 -38.74 -32.79 -46.39
N ASN A 134 -38.01 -32.30 -47.42
CA ASN A 134 -38.38 -32.11 -48.85
C ASN A 134 -39.54 -31.12 -49.22
N ASP A 135 -39.64 -30.50 -50.40
CA ASP A 135 -38.98 -30.68 -51.73
C ASP A 135 -38.89 -29.35 -52.55
N ASP A 136 -38.23 -29.42 -53.72
CA ASP A 136 -38.18 -28.45 -54.84
C ASP A 136 -39.50 -27.69 -55.19
N THR A 137 -39.51 -26.49 -55.78
CA THR A 137 -39.15 -26.23 -57.20
C THR A 137 -39.28 -24.73 -57.61
N GLN A 138 -38.37 -24.25 -58.49
CA GLN A 138 -38.57 -23.23 -59.56
C GLN A 138 -39.07 -21.79 -59.16
N LYS A 139 -38.79 -20.66 -59.83
CA LYS A 139 -38.16 -20.26 -61.11
C LYS A 139 -37.79 -18.73 -61.01
N ALA A 140 -37.15 -17.98 -61.91
CA ALA A 140 -36.65 -18.18 -63.29
C ALA A 140 -35.39 -17.28 -63.55
N ALA A 141 -35.25 -16.70 -64.74
CA ALA A 141 -34.23 -15.69 -65.15
C ALA A 141 -34.88 -14.58 -66.02
N PRO A 142 -34.17 -13.53 -66.48
CA PRO A 142 -33.16 -13.60 -67.57
C PRO A 142 -31.73 -13.28 -67.09
N ALA A 143 -30.63 -13.79 -67.67
CA ALA A 143 -30.06 -13.59 -69.03
C ALA A 143 -29.57 -12.12 -69.26
N ASN A 144 -28.38 -11.85 -69.80
CA ASN A 144 -27.27 -12.70 -70.28
C ASN A 144 -25.92 -11.91 -70.12
N GLU A 145 -24.72 -12.24 -70.64
CA GLU A 145 -24.27 -13.15 -71.72
C GLU A 145 -22.81 -13.68 -71.49
N SER A 146 -22.11 -14.08 -72.55
CA SER A 146 -20.75 -14.66 -72.67
C SER A 146 -19.64 -13.61 -72.97
N SER A 147 -18.34 -13.90 -73.17
CA SER A 147 -17.58 -15.13 -73.49
C SER A 147 -16.16 -15.09 -72.85
N GLU A 148 -15.47 -16.18 -72.45
CA GLU A 148 -15.11 -17.51 -73.03
C GLU A 148 -13.70 -17.53 -73.68
N ALA A 149 -13.03 -18.70 -73.76
CA ALA A 149 -11.55 -18.77 -73.83
C ALA A 149 -10.96 -20.06 -74.46
N LYS A 150 -9.62 -20.04 -74.64
CA LYS A 150 -8.66 -21.14 -74.98
C LYS A 150 -8.47 -21.53 -76.45
N ASN A 151 -7.21 -21.78 -76.83
CA ASN A 151 -6.73 -23.10 -77.29
C ASN A 151 -5.19 -23.16 -77.37
N GLU A 152 -4.63 -24.36 -77.18
CA GLU A 152 -3.23 -24.77 -77.47
C GLU A 152 -3.22 -25.60 -78.80
N PRO A 153 -2.16 -26.32 -79.27
CA PRO A 153 -0.79 -26.52 -78.75
C PRO A 153 0.38 -26.56 -79.79
N ALA A 154 1.59 -26.91 -79.30
CA ALA A 154 2.59 -27.83 -79.90
C ALA A 154 3.94 -27.33 -80.56
N VAL A 155 5.06 -27.68 -79.87
CA VAL A 155 6.22 -28.49 -80.37
C VAL A 155 7.45 -27.85 -81.09
N ASN A 156 8.64 -28.02 -80.47
CA ASN A 156 10.03 -28.14 -81.03
C ASN A 156 10.76 -26.92 -81.69
N VAL A 157 12.11 -26.78 -81.72
CA VAL A 157 13.28 -27.34 -80.96
C VAL A 157 14.58 -26.53 -81.32
N ASN A 158 15.61 -26.51 -80.44
CA ASN A 158 17.02 -26.05 -80.67
C ASN A 158 17.30 -24.55 -80.96
N ASP A 159 18.50 -23.95 -80.72
CA ASP A 159 19.69 -24.30 -79.89
C ASP A 159 20.60 -23.04 -79.71
N SER A 160 21.42 -23.01 -78.65
CA SER A 160 22.56 -22.09 -78.38
C SER A 160 22.22 -20.59 -78.09
N SER A 161 22.98 -19.80 -77.32
CA SER A 161 24.26 -20.00 -76.62
C SER A 161 24.42 -19.11 -75.35
N ALA A 162 25.50 -19.37 -74.59
CA ALA A 162 26.22 -18.56 -73.57
C ALA A 162 25.77 -17.12 -73.19
N ALA A 163 25.92 -16.63 -71.94
CA ALA A 163 26.35 -17.27 -70.68
C ALA A 163 26.03 -16.41 -69.43
N LYS A 164 25.98 -17.10 -68.28
CA LYS A 164 26.09 -16.67 -66.86
C LYS A 164 26.23 -15.17 -66.51
N ASN A 165 25.43 -14.75 -65.52
CA ASN A 165 25.96 -14.40 -64.19
C ASN A 165 24.93 -14.72 -63.11
N ASP A 166 25.37 -14.88 -61.87
CA ASP A 166 24.53 -15.33 -60.75
C ASP A 166 23.57 -14.24 -60.26
N ASP A 167 22.31 -14.62 -60.01
CA ASP A 167 21.37 -13.83 -59.22
C ASP A 167 20.93 -14.68 -58.02
N GLN A 168 21.10 -14.17 -56.79
CA GLN A 168 20.92 -14.99 -55.59
C GLN A 168 19.44 -15.20 -55.27
N GLN A 169 18.96 -16.42 -55.50
CA GLN A 169 17.64 -16.89 -55.10
C GLN A 169 17.50 -16.93 -53.57
N SER A 170 17.25 -15.77 -52.96
CA SER A 170 17.00 -15.60 -51.52
C SER A 170 15.62 -16.13 -51.13
N GLY A 171 15.49 -17.46 -51.14
CA GLY A 171 14.28 -18.15 -50.72
C GLY A 171 13.94 -17.84 -49.26
N LYS A 172 12.91 -17.00 -49.03
CA LYS A 172 12.30 -16.82 -47.71
C LYS A 172 11.72 -18.15 -47.24
N LYS A 173 12.50 -18.90 -46.46
CA LYS A 173 11.99 -20.00 -45.65
C LYS A 173 11.05 -19.41 -44.60
N ASN A 174 9.74 -19.54 -44.82
CA ASN A 174 8.76 -19.44 -43.73
C ASN A 174 8.96 -20.66 -42.82
N THR A 175 9.93 -20.57 -41.91
CA THR A 175 10.03 -21.47 -40.76
C THR A 175 8.98 -21.06 -39.75
N THR A 176 7.83 -21.73 -39.77
CA THR A 176 6.84 -21.69 -38.68
C THR A 176 7.56 -21.86 -37.35
N ALA A 177 7.26 -21.01 -36.39
CA ALA A 177 7.85 -21.08 -35.06
C ALA A 177 7.50 -22.43 -34.42
N LYS A 178 8.43 -22.99 -33.67
CA LYS A 178 8.21 -24.21 -32.89
C LYS A 178 8.41 -23.92 -31.42
N LEU A 179 7.58 -24.51 -30.57
CA LEU A 179 7.74 -24.43 -29.12
C LEU A 179 9.10 -25.03 -28.72
N ASN A 180 9.77 -24.41 -27.75
CA ASN A 180 10.86 -25.04 -27.01
C ASN A 180 10.27 -26.14 -26.11
N LYS A 181 11.13 -27.01 -25.55
CA LYS A 181 10.68 -28.19 -24.81
C LYS A 181 9.81 -27.85 -23.58
N ASP A 182 10.11 -26.76 -22.89
CA ASP A 182 9.43 -26.39 -21.64
C ASP A 182 8.11 -25.67 -21.93
N ALA A 183 8.10 -24.80 -22.94
CA ALA A 183 6.89 -24.23 -23.54
C ALA A 183 5.93 -25.33 -24.07
N GLU A 184 6.46 -26.37 -24.73
CA GLU A 184 5.68 -27.52 -25.19
C GLU A 184 5.09 -28.32 -24.02
N ASN A 185 5.83 -28.46 -22.91
CA ASN A 185 5.34 -29.14 -21.70
C ASN A 185 4.16 -28.40 -21.05
N VAL A 186 4.24 -27.08 -20.86
CA VAL A 186 3.16 -26.30 -20.24
C VAL A 186 1.93 -26.18 -21.15
N VAL A 187 2.10 -26.01 -22.46
CA VAL A 187 1.00 -26.01 -23.44
C VAL A 187 0.21 -27.33 -23.39
N LYS A 188 0.91 -28.48 -23.33
CA LYS A 188 0.26 -29.79 -23.22
C LYS A 188 -0.49 -29.97 -21.90
N LYS A 189 0.09 -29.55 -20.76
CA LYS A 189 -0.56 -29.62 -19.45
C LYS A 189 -1.78 -28.72 -19.35
N ALA A 190 -1.74 -27.54 -19.97
CA ALA A 190 -2.85 -26.62 -20.09
C ALA A 190 -4.01 -27.13 -20.97
N GLY A 191 -3.87 -28.32 -21.61
CA GLY A 191 -4.86 -28.87 -22.53
C GLY A 191 -4.97 -28.12 -23.86
N ILE A 192 -3.99 -27.27 -24.18
CA ILE A 192 -3.99 -26.44 -25.40
C ILE A 192 -3.36 -27.24 -26.55
N ASP A 193 -4.07 -27.36 -27.67
CA ASP A 193 -3.50 -27.92 -28.90
C ASP A 193 -2.36 -27.00 -29.41
N PRO A 194 -1.10 -27.49 -29.51
CA PRO A 194 0.01 -26.70 -30.05
C PRO A 194 -0.25 -26.14 -31.45
N ASN A 195 -1.08 -26.81 -32.26
CA ASN A 195 -1.43 -26.36 -33.61
C ASN A 195 -2.43 -25.18 -33.64
N SER A 196 -3.06 -24.85 -32.52
CA SER A 196 -3.94 -23.68 -32.36
C SER A 196 -3.19 -22.37 -32.06
N LEU A 197 -1.87 -22.44 -31.85
CA LEU A 197 -1.04 -21.30 -31.51
C LEU A 197 -0.51 -20.60 -32.77
N THR A 198 -0.61 -19.27 -32.78
CA THR A 198 0.04 -18.44 -33.82
C THR A 198 1.55 -18.35 -33.59
N ASP A 199 2.31 -18.04 -34.64
CA ASP A 199 3.77 -17.86 -34.56
C ASP A 199 4.19 -16.90 -33.42
N ASP A 200 3.44 -15.82 -33.19
CA ASP A 200 3.75 -14.84 -32.14
C ASP A 200 3.43 -15.35 -30.73
N ARG A 201 2.38 -16.18 -30.56
CA ARG A 201 2.12 -16.90 -29.31
C ARG A 201 3.22 -17.90 -29.00
N ILE A 202 3.73 -18.60 -30.02
CA ILE A 202 4.86 -19.52 -29.89
C ILE A 202 6.15 -18.76 -29.53
N LYS A 203 6.41 -17.59 -30.16
CA LYS A 203 7.54 -16.72 -29.78
C LYS A 203 7.44 -16.23 -28.33
N ALA A 204 6.26 -15.82 -27.87
CA ALA A 204 6.04 -15.38 -26.50
C ALA A 204 6.29 -16.51 -25.49
N LEU A 205 5.69 -17.69 -25.70
CA LEU A 205 5.93 -18.86 -24.85
C LEU A 205 7.39 -19.29 -24.84
N ASN A 206 8.10 -19.16 -25.97
CA ASN A 206 9.53 -19.48 -26.07
C ASN A 206 10.46 -18.52 -25.33
N LYS A 207 9.99 -17.33 -24.96
CA LYS A 207 10.74 -16.39 -24.09
C LYS A 207 10.60 -16.72 -22.60
N MET A 208 9.61 -17.52 -22.19
CA MET A 208 9.30 -17.72 -20.77
C MET A 208 10.46 -18.37 -20.01
N ASN A 209 10.84 -17.74 -18.91
CA ASN A 209 11.75 -18.26 -17.90
C ASN A 209 10.95 -19.09 -16.89
N PHE A 210 11.17 -20.42 -16.93
CA PHE A 210 10.52 -21.39 -16.04
C PHE A 210 11.34 -21.69 -14.77
N SER A 211 12.22 -20.78 -14.34
CA SER A 211 12.91 -20.87 -13.05
C SER A 211 11.91 -21.04 -11.89
N LYS A 212 12.33 -21.77 -10.85
CA LYS A 212 11.57 -21.92 -9.59
C LYS A 212 12.19 -21.18 -8.40
N ALA A 213 13.31 -20.48 -8.62
CA ALA A 213 13.93 -19.67 -7.58
C ALA A 213 13.23 -18.29 -7.52
N ALA A 214 12.46 -18.07 -6.45
CA ALA A 214 12.07 -16.72 -6.06
C ALA A 214 13.33 -15.88 -5.75
N LYS A 215 13.25 -14.58 -6.03
CA LYS A 215 14.39 -13.65 -5.88
C LYS A 215 14.20 -12.68 -4.72
N SER A 216 13.00 -12.10 -4.60
CA SER A 216 12.67 -10.96 -3.75
C SER A 216 11.54 -11.31 -2.77
N GLY A 217 11.81 -12.25 -1.87
CA GLY A 217 10.82 -12.73 -0.89
C GLY A 217 9.67 -13.54 -1.48
N THR A 218 8.55 -13.54 -0.75
CA THR A 218 7.28 -14.15 -1.20
C THR A 218 6.56 -13.22 -2.16
N GLN A 219 6.03 -13.76 -3.27
CA GLN A 219 5.39 -12.94 -4.29
C GLN A 219 3.87 -12.86 -4.11
N MET A 220 3.30 -11.66 -4.20
CA MET A 220 1.90 -11.50 -4.61
C MET A 220 1.84 -11.78 -6.11
N THR A 221 1.25 -12.91 -6.50
CA THR A 221 1.22 -13.32 -7.92
C THR A 221 0.00 -12.76 -8.65
N TYR A 222 0.03 -12.79 -9.98
CA TYR A 222 -1.09 -12.35 -10.83
C TYR A 222 -2.38 -13.16 -10.57
N ASN A 223 -2.24 -14.44 -10.21
CA ASN A 223 -3.33 -15.30 -9.75
C ASN A 223 -3.86 -14.86 -8.38
N ASP A 224 -2.99 -14.51 -7.45
CA ASP A 224 -3.42 -14.06 -6.11
C ASP A 224 -4.12 -12.70 -6.16
N PHE A 225 -3.61 -11.78 -6.97
CA PHE A 225 -4.28 -10.53 -7.30
C PHE A 225 -5.68 -10.75 -7.89
N GLN A 226 -5.82 -11.70 -8.84
CA GLN A 226 -7.13 -12.09 -9.37
C GLN A 226 -8.06 -12.66 -8.28
N LYS A 227 -7.54 -13.52 -7.38
CA LYS A 227 -8.33 -14.06 -6.26
C LYS A 227 -8.80 -12.95 -5.29
N ILE A 228 -7.94 -11.97 -4.99
CA ILE A 228 -8.29 -10.82 -4.12
C ILE A 228 -9.44 -10.03 -4.76
N ALA A 229 -9.32 -9.67 -6.05
CA ALA A 229 -10.37 -8.98 -6.79
C ALA A 229 -11.67 -9.81 -6.87
N ASP A 230 -11.58 -11.10 -7.21
CA ASP A 230 -12.72 -12.04 -7.24
C ASP A 230 -13.39 -12.17 -5.86
N THR A 231 -12.66 -11.95 -4.77
CA THR A 231 -13.17 -12.02 -3.39
C THR A 231 -13.91 -10.75 -3.00
N LEU A 232 -13.35 -9.59 -3.37
CA LEU A 232 -14.03 -8.29 -3.27
C LEU A 232 -15.34 -8.30 -4.08
N ILE A 233 -15.32 -8.81 -5.32
CA ILE A 233 -16.52 -8.90 -6.19
C ILE A 233 -17.61 -9.81 -5.58
N LYS A 234 -17.22 -10.88 -4.87
CA LYS A 234 -18.17 -11.74 -4.15
C LYS A 234 -18.84 -11.02 -2.99
N GLN A 235 -18.14 -10.13 -2.27
CA GLN A 235 -18.52 -9.56 -0.98
C GLN A 235 -18.75 -10.67 0.07
N ASP A 236 -17.68 -11.46 0.28
CA ASP A 236 -17.66 -12.54 1.27
C ASP A 236 -17.55 -11.93 2.69
N GLY A 237 -18.52 -12.23 3.56
CA GLY A 237 -18.62 -11.63 4.91
C GLY A 237 -17.45 -11.94 5.85
N ARG A 238 -16.54 -12.85 5.49
CA ARG A 238 -15.29 -13.10 6.22
C ARG A 238 -14.22 -12.04 5.99
N TYR A 239 -14.26 -11.36 4.84
CA TYR A 239 -13.21 -10.40 4.43
C TYR A 239 -13.80 -9.02 4.07
N THR A 240 -15.10 -8.92 3.83
CA THR A 240 -15.73 -7.64 3.52
C THR A 240 -15.68 -6.74 4.76
N VAL A 241 -15.15 -5.52 4.61
CA VAL A 241 -15.09 -4.54 5.71
C VAL A 241 -16.51 -4.27 6.21
N PRO A 242 -16.82 -4.44 7.52
CA PRO A 242 -18.19 -4.31 8.03
C PRO A 242 -18.84 -2.99 7.63
N PHE A 243 -20.14 -3.02 7.34
CA PHE A 243 -20.90 -1.79 7.13
C PHE A 243 -20.87 -0.92 8.40
N PHE A 244 -20.58 0.36 8.22
CA PHE A 244 -20.60 1.38 9.28
C PHE A 244 -21.86 2.22 9.16
N LYS A 245 -22.48 2.60 10.27
CA LYS A 245 -23.71 3.40 10.28
C LYS A 245 -23.41 4.87 9.97
N ALA A 246 -23.68 5.28 8.73
CA ALA A 246 -23.26 6.57 8.19
C ALA A 246 -23.76 7.79 8.99
N SER A 247 -24.92 7.67 9.66
CA SER A 247 -25.51 8.74 10.49
C SER A 247 -24.65 9.15 11.70
N GLU A 248 -23.79 8.27 12.19
CA GLU A 248 -23.01 8.52 13.41
C GLU A 248 -21.63 9.14 13.14
N ILE A 249 -21.19 9.15 11.87
CA ILE A 249 -19.81 9.44 11.47
C ILE A 249 -19.53 10.94 11.45
N LYS A 250 -18.81 11.42 12.48
CA LYS A 250 -18.44 12.81 12.70
C LYS A 250 -17.01 13.10 12.22
N ASN A 251 -16.77 14.33 11.76
CA ASN A 251 -15.41 14.85 11.57
C ASN A 251 -14.75 14.96 12.95
N MET A 252 -13.46 14.68 13.05
CA MET A 252 -12.75 14.68 14.33
C MET A 252 -12.69 16.10 14.92
N PRO A 253 -13.17 16.35 16.16
CA PRO A 253 -13.16 17.70 16.73
C PRO A 253 -11.74 18.29 16.86
N ALA A 254 -10.74 17.45 17.13
CA ALA A 254 -9.32 17.80 17.17
C ALA A 254 -8.71 18.15 15.79
N ALA A 255 -9.45 17.99 14.70
CA ALA A 255 -9.03 18.37 13.35
C ALA A 255 -9.39 19.80 12.96
N THR A 256 -10.23 20.50 13.74
CA THR A 256 -10.32 21.96 13.67
C THR A 256 -9.14 22.55 14.46
N THR A 257 -7.99 22.68 13.81
CA THR A 257 -6.71 23.01 14.46
C THR A 257 -5.92 24.05 13.66
N LYS A 258 -4.79 24.52 14.19
CA LYS A 258 -3.84 25.33 13.41
C LYS A 258 -3.16 24.47 12.35
N ASP A 259 -3.28 24.86 11.08
CA ASP A 259 -2.54 24.22 10.01
C ASP A 259 -1.03 24.54 10.04
N ALA A 260 -0.22 23.58 9.60
CA ALA A 260 1.22 23.62 9.48
C ALA A 260 1.72 24.61 8.43
N GLN A 261 1.06 24.73 7.27
CA GLN A 261 1.47 25.66 6.22
C GLN A 261 0.94 27.08 6.46
N THR A 262 -0.36 27.23 6.74
CA THR A 262 -1.00 28.56 6.86
C THR A 262 -0.87 29.20 8.23
N ASN A 263 -0.69 28.41 9.31
CA ASN A 263 -0.73 28.86 10.71
C ASN A 263 -2.11 29.46 11.13
N THR A 264 -3.15 29.33 10.31
CA THR A 264 -4.55 29.68 10.61
C THR A 264 -5.31 28.46 11.15
N ILE A 265 -6.43 28.68 11.85
CA ILE A 265 -7.26 27.57 12.36
C ILE A 265 -8.24 27.16 11.26
N GLU A 266 -8.07 25.96 10.74
CA GLU A 266 -8.83 25.40 9.62
C GLU A 266 -9.39 24.00 9.99
N PRO A 267 -10.46 23.52 9.33
CA PRO A 267 -10.85 22.12 9.36
C PRO A 267 -9.91 21.31 8.46
N LEU A 268 -9.19 20.35 9.02
CA LEU A 268 -8.27 19.47 8.29
C LEU A 268 -8.93 18.11 7.99
N ASP A 269 -8.59 17.53 6.84
CA ASP A 269 -8.71 16.07 6.64
C ASP A 269 -7.74 15.38 7.62
N VAL A 270 -8.15 14.25 8.21
CA VAL A 270 -7.28 13.34 8.98
C VAL A 270 -7.32 11.96 8.32
N TRP A 271 -6.15 11.44 7.91
CA TRP A 271 -6.07 10.14 7.24
C TRP A 271 -5.10 9.19 7.96
N ASP A 272 -3.95 8.94 7.37
CA ASP A 272 -2.97 7.97 7.79
C ASP A 272 -2.48 8.23 9.21
N SER A 273 -2.77 7.30 10.12
CA SER A 273 -2.54 7.47 11.55
C SER A 273 -1.98 6.19 12.17
N TRP A 274 -1.17 6.33 13.20
CA TRP A 274 -0.55 5.22 13.94
C TRP A 274 -0.36 5.56 15.42
N PRO A 275 -0.52 4.60 16.34
CA PRO A 275 -0.27 4.82 17.75
C PRO A 275 1.22 4.98 18.03
N VAL A 276 1.55 5.60 19.17
CA VAL A 276 2.80 5.30 19.87
C VAL A 276 2.60 3.95 20.56
N GLN A 277 3.42 2.96 20.22
CA GLN A 277 3.24 1.56 20.65
C GLN A 277 4.43 1.00 21.42
N ASP A 278 4.24 -0.13 22.09
CA ASP A 278 5.33 -0.97 22.57
C ASP A 278 6.01 -1.67 21.39
N VAL A 279 7.34 -1.61 21.34
CA VAL A 279 8.14 -2.01 20.17
C VAL A 279 8.17 -3.53 19.93
N ARG A 280 7.80 -4.36 20.92
CA ARG A 280 7.81 -5.83 20.80
C ARG A 280 6.43 -6.44 20.59
N THR A 281 5.42 -5.88 21.27
CA THR A 281 4.04 -6.39 21.28
C THR A 281 3.11 -5.65 20.32
N GLY A 282 3.48 -4.44 19.86
CA GLY A 282 2.64 -3.59 19.02
C GLY A 282 1.43 -2.97 19.74
N GLN A 283 1.25 -3.23 21.03
CA GLN A 283 0.15 -2.67 21.82
C GLN A 283 0.34 -1.16 22.03
N VAL A 284 -0.76 -0.38 22.05
CA VAL A 284 -0.71 1.07 22.30
C VAL A 284 0.00 1.36 23.62
N ALA A 285 0.96 2.29 23.62
CA ALA A 285 1.76 2.59 24.79
C ALA A 285 1.05 3.58 25.73
N ASN A 286 1.09 3.30 27.03
CA ASN A 286 0.56 4.20 28.06
C ASN A 286 1.64 5.23 28.46
N TRP A 287 1.61 6.40 27.83
CA TRP A 287 2.49 7.51 28.16
C TRP A 287 1.85 8.36 29.26
N ASN A 288 2.31 8.22 30.52
CA ASN A 288 1.86 9.04 31.65
C ASN A 288 0.32 9.09 31.87
N GLY A 289 -0.40 8.01 31.54
CA GLY A 289 -1.88 7.96 31.61
C GLY A 289 -2.58 8.44 30.33
N TYR A 290 -1.86 8.58 29.22
CA TYR A 290 -2.36 8.96 27.91
C TYR A 290 -2.08 7.87 26.87
N GLN A 291 -2.99 7.74 25.91
CA GLN A 291 -2.73 7.15 24.61
C GLN A 291 -2.35 8.27 23.63
N LEU A 292 -1.37 8.00 22.78
CA LEU A 292 -0.81 8.96 21.83
C LEU A 292 -0.88 8.38 20.42
N VAL A 293 -1.30 9.19 19.46
CA VAL A 293 -1.41 8.81 18.04
C VAL A 293 -0.81 9.93 17.21
N ILE A 294 -0.04 9.56 16.18
CA ILE A 294 0.48 10.51 15.20
C ILE A 294 -0.31 10.30 13.91
N ALA A 295 -0.72 11.39 13.27
CA ALA A 295 -1.56 11.37 12.08
C ALA A 295 -1.07 12.35 11.02
N MET A 296 -1.16 11.95 9.76
CA MET A 296 -1.14 12.88 8.64
C MET A 296 -2.44 13.70 8.64
N MET A 297 -2.31 15.02 8.58
CA MET A 297 -3.41 15.96 8.45
C MET A 297 -3.05 17.09 7.48
N GLY A 298 -4.07 17.77 6.96
CA GLY A 298 -3.92 18.91 6.05
C GLY A 298 -5.26 19.41 5.53
N ILE A 299 -5.28 20.62 4.99
CA ILE A 299 -6.48 21.29 4.50
C ILE A 299 -7.00 20.56 3.23
N PRO A 300 -8.28 20.18 3.16
CA PRO A 300 -8.85 19.51 2.00
C PRO A 300 -8.61 20.28 0.68
N ASN A 301 -8.37 19.53 -0.39
CA ASN A 301 -8.09 20.02 -1.75
C ASN A 301 -6.74 20.75 -1.93
N GLN A 302 -5.84 20.73 -0.95
CA GLN A 302 -4.47 21.29 -1.06
C GLN A 302 -3.39 20.19 -1.11
N ASN A 303 -2.19 20.54 -1.62
CA ASN A 303 -1.01 19.69 -1.47
C ASN A 303 -0.42 19.93 -0.08
N ASP A 304 -1.04 19.29 0.90
CA ASP A 304 -0.86 19.57 2.31
C ASP A 304 -0.80 18.24 3.06
N ASN A 305 0.39 17.85 3.48
CA ASN A 305 0.70 16.52 4.01
C ASN A 305 1.76 16.67 5.12
N HIS A 306 1.31 16.97 6.33
CA HIS A 306 2.15 17.16 7.51
C HIS A 306 1.67 16.24 8.65
N ILE A 307 2.58 15.86 9.55
CA ILE A 307 2.25 14.98 10.67
C ILE A 307 2.03 15.75 11.97
N TYR A 308 0.96 15.40 12.67
CA TYR A 308 0.49 16.02 13.91
C TYR A 308 0.46 14.97 15.02
N LEU A 309 0.65 15.42 16.26
CA LEU A 309 0.51 14.57 17.44
C LEU A 309 -0.85 14.81 18.10
N LEU A 310 -1.61 13.73 18.31
CA LEU A 310 -2.90 13.72 18.97
C LEU A 310 -2.85 12.85 20.24
N TYR A 311 -3.65 13.21 21.23
CA TYR A 311 -3.68 12.51 22.52
C TYR A 311 -5.08 12.43 23.13
N ASN A 312 -5.36 11.31 23.81
CA ASN A 312 -6.50 11.15 24.71
C ASN A 312 -6.06 10.39 25.98
N LYS A 313 -6.90 10.34 27.02
CA LYS A 313 -6.65 9.46 28.17
C LYS A 313 -6.60 7.99 27.71
N TYR A 314 -5.73 7.21 28.34
CA TYR A 314 -5.54 5.80 27.99
C TYR A 314 -6.76 4.98 28.42
N GLY A 315 -7.43 4.30 27.49
CA GLY A 315 -8.75 3.69 27.74
C GLY A 315 -9.88 4.72 27.83
N ASP A 316 -9.78 5.83 27.08
CA ASP A 316 -10.88 6.77 26.85
C ASP A 316 -11.25 6.69 25.36
N ASN A 317 -12.47 6.22 25.11
CA ASN A 317 -12.90 5.75 23.80
C ASN A 317 -13.73 6.82 23.05
N GLU A 318 -13.78 8.06 23.56
CA GLU A 318 -14.59 9.14 22.99
C GLU A 318 -13.80 9.99 21.97
N LEU A 319 -14.21 9.97 20.70
CA LEU A 319 -13.62 10.80 19.62
C LEU A 319 -13.52 12.29 20.01
N SER A 320 -14.46 12.78 20.83
CA SER A 320 -14.53 14.19 21.25
C SER A 320 -13.58 14.57 22.39
N HIS A 321 -12.95 13.60 23.08
CA HIS A 321 -11.96 13.86 24.13
C HIS A 321 -10.53 13.95 23.61
N TRP A 322 -10.26 13.44 22.40
CA TRP A 322 -8.99 13.61 21.71
C TRP A 322 -8.64 15.09 21.51
N LYS A 323 -7.36 15.41 21.70
CA LYS A 323 -6.78 16.75 21.57
C LYS A 323 -5.60 16.73 20.61
N ASN A 324 -5.37 17.85 19.96
CA ASN A 324 -4.25 18.05 19.05
C ASN A 324 -3.14 18.86 19.75
N VAL A 325 -1.88 18.40 19.65
CA VAL A 325 -0.69 19.12 20.12
C VAL A 325 -0.22 20.15 19.08
N GLY A 326 -0.56 19.93 17.81
CA GLY A 326 -0.05 20.65 16.65
C GLY A 326 0.88 19.78 15.78
N PRO A 327 1.35 20.34 14.65
CA PRO A 327 2.27 19.69 13.74
C PRO A 327 3.64 19.49 14.38
N ILE A 328 4.22 18.31 14.20
CA ILE A 328 5.43 17.87 14.93
C ILE A 328 6.65 18.72 14.55
N PHE A 329 6.78 19.10 13.28
CA PHE A 329 7.89 19.92 12.79
C PHE A 329 7.59 21.43 12.80
N GLY A 330 6.45 21.85 13.38
CA GLY A 330 6.08 23.25 13.57
C GLY A 330 5.26 23.84 12.43
N TYR A 331 5.30 25.18 12.33
CA TYR A 331 4.41 25.98 11.48
C TYR A 331 5.18 26.79 10.44
N ASN A 332 4.46 27.28 9.42
CA ASN A 332 4.97 27.89 8.20
C ASN A 332 5.75 26.89 7.32
N SER A 333 5.31 25.63 7.34
CA SER A 333 5.76 24.56 6.44
C SER A 333 5.37 24.85 4.98
N THR A 334 5.85 24.02 4.04
CA THR A 334 5.51 24.18 2.61
C THR A 334 5.41 22.82 1.93
N ALA A 335 4.57 22.70 0.90
CA ALA A 335 4.42 21.53 0.05
C ALA A 335 5.73 21.00 -0.61
N VAL A 336 6.83 21.73 -0.52
CA VAL A 336 8.18 21.32 -0.96
C VAL A 336 8.81 20.30 0.00
N SER A 337 8.52 20.35 1.29
CA SER A 337 9.01 19.42 2.32
C SER A 337 7.81 18.89 3.08
N GLN A 338 7.48 17.62 2.88
CA GLN A 338 6.29 16.98 3.45
C GLN A 338 6.67 15.84 4.39
N GLU A 339 5.73 15.47 5.26
CA GLU A 339 5.86 14.34 6.16
C GLU A 339 4.71 13.35 5.94
N TRP A 340 5.04 12.13 5.52
CA TRP A 340 4.09 11.03 5.35
C TRP A 340 4.35 9.89 6.36
N SER A 341 3.57 8.81 6.23
CA SER A 341 3.36 7.77 7.22
C SER A 341 4.61 7.05 7.73
N GLY A 342 4.44 6.38 8.88
CA GLY A 342 5.45 5.55 9.53
C GLY A 342 4.92 4.91 10.81
N SER A 343 5.70 5.00 11.90
CA SER A 343 5.37 4.39 13.20
C SER A 343 6.05 5.15 14.36
N ALA A 344 5.63 4.91 15.60
CA ALA A 344 6.24 5.53 16.76
C ALA A 344 6.25 4.60 17.99
N VAL A 345 7.29 4.68 18.81
CA VAL A 345 7.46 3.85 20.02
C VAL A 345 8.04 4.65 21.18
N LEU A 346 7.86 4.19 22.42
CA LEU A 346 8.54 4.77 23.57
C LEU A 346 10.00 4.29 23.65
N ASN A 347 10.91 5.23 23.87
CA ASN A 347 12.30 4.97 24.27
C ASN A 347 12.39 4.64 25.76
N SER A 348 13.53 4.06 26.15
CA SER A 348 13.84 3.73 27.55
C SER A 348 13.78 4.89 28.56
N ASP A 349 13.79 6.15 28.11
CA ASP A 349 13.63 7.35 28.96
C ASP A 349 12.26 8.05 28.84
N ASN A 350 11.25 7.38 28.27
CA ASN A 350 9.89 7.88 28.08
C ASN A 350 9.78 9.10 27.11
N SER A 351 10.83 9.36 26.32
CA SER A 351 10.70 10.07 25.04
C SER A 351 10.13 9.16 23.96
N ILE A 352 9.63 9.72 22.86
CA ILE A 352 9.08 8.95 21.74
C ILE A 352 10.13 8.90 20.63
N GLN A 353 10.42 7.72 20.09
CA GLN A 353 11.10 7.62 18.79
C GLN A 353 10.06 7.54 17.69
N LEU A 354 10.10 8.51 16.79
CA LEU A 354 9.32 8.56 15.56
C LEU A 354 10.14 7.97 14.41
N PHE A 355 9.50 7.14 13.60
CA PHE A 355 9.92 6.80 12.25
C PHE A 355 8.85 7.30 11.28
N TYR A 356 9.25 8.01 10.24
CA TYR A 356 8.31 8.67 9.33
C TYR A 356 8.93 8.81 7.95
N THR A 357 8.10 9.15 6.97
CA THR A 357 8.57 9.39 5.60
C THR A 357 8.78 10.88 5.38
N ARG A 358 10.00 11.31 5.06
CA ARG A 358 10.25 12.68 4.58
C ARG A 358 10.15 12.68 3.06
N VAL A 359 9.44 13.65 2.50
CA VAL A 359 9.29 13.80 1.05
C VAL A 359 9.74 15.19 0.60
N ASP A 360 10.72 15.23 -0.30
CA ASP A 360 11.16 16.45 -0.98
C ASP A 360 10.50 16.52 -2.36
N THR A 361 9.87 17.65 -2.70
CA THR A 361 9.21 17.87 -4.01
C THR A 361 9.86 18.97 -4.87
N SER A 362 11.02 19.48 -4.46
CA SER A 362 11.75 20.54 -5.17
C SER A 362 12.20 20.14 -6.59
N ASP A 363 12.45 18.85 -6.82
CA ASP A 363 12.79 18.28 -8.13
C ASP A 363 11.53 18.02 -8.94
N ASN A 364 11.06 19.04 -9.68
CA ASN A 364 9.92 19.00 -10.60
C ASN A 364 8.57 18.52 -10.00
N ASN A 365 8.34 18.69 -8.70
CA ASN A 365 7.16 18.20 -7.96
C ASN A 365 7.05 16.66 -7.91
N THR A 366 8.17 15.95 -8.01
CA THR A 366 8.24 14.49 -7.77
C THR A 366 8.20 14.20 -6.27
N ASN A 367 7.69 13.04 -5.84
CA ASN A 367 7.65 12.68 -4.42
C ASN A 367 8.91 11.90 -4.02
N HIS A 368 10.03 12.59 -3.80
CA HIS A 368 11.30 12.00 -3.37
C HIS A 368 11.22 11.58 -1.89
N GLN A 369 10.67 10.38 -1.67
CA GLN A 369 10.49 9.76 -0.35
C GLN A 369 11.81 9.25 0.23
N LYS A 370 11.95 9.37 1.55
CA LYS A 370 13.07 8.89 2.36
C LYS A 370 12.57 8.45 3.73
N ILE A 371 13.07 7.33 4.26
CA ILE A 371 12.77 6.90 5.62
C ILE A 371 13.60 7.75 6.58
N ALA A 372 12.94 8.47 7.49
CA ALA A 372 13.52 9.39 8.45
C ALA A 372 13.16 9.02 9.89
N SER A 373 13.91 9.53 10.86
CA SER A 373 13.63 9.33 12.29
C SER A 373 13.99 10.57 13.11
N ALA A 374 13.23 10.79 14.19
CA ALA A 374 13.45 11.85 15.17
C ALA A 374 13.01 11.40 16.57
N THR A 375 13.61 11.99 17.61
CA THR A 375 13.18 11.81 19.00
C THR A 375 12.29 12.97 19.43
N LEU A 376 11.08 12.68 19.92
CA LEU A 376 10.13 13.68 20.44
C LEU A 376 10.14 13.66 21.97
N TYR A 377 10.25 14.84 22.58
CA TYR A 377 10.13 15.04 24.02
C TYR A 377 8.86 15.83 24.32
N LEU A 378 7.97 15.23 25.12
CA LEU A 378 6.70 15.84 25.53
C LEU A 378 6.73 16.25 27.00
N THR A 379 5.90 17.22 27.36
CA THR A 379 5.60 17.60 28.75
C THR A 379 4.10 17.57 28.99
N ASP A 380 3.66 17.01 30.12
CA ASP A 380 2.30 17.21 30.63
C ASP A 380 2.30 18.30 31.71
N ASN A 381 1.48 19.34 31.52
CA ASN A 381 1.26 20.40 32.48
C ASN A 381 -0.19 20.38 32.97
N ASN A 382 -0.46 19.64 34.05
CA ASN A 382 -1.79 19.47 34.67
C ASN A 382 -2.89 18.97 33.71
N GLY A 383 -2.54 18.03 32.84
CA GLY A 383 -3.46 17.39 31.89
C GLY A 383 -3.47 18.02 30.49
N ASN A 384 -2.50 18.88 30.21
CA ASN A 384 -2.25 19.51 28.91
C ASN A 384 -0.89 19.04 28.38
N VAL A 385 -0.92 18.14 27.40
CA VAL A 385 0.28 17.58 26.77
C VAL A 385 0.77 18.53 25.67
N SER A 386 2.07 18.84 25.68
CA SER A 386 2.71 19.68 24.67
C SER A 386 4.06 19.12 24.21
N LEU A 387 4.37 19.27 22.92
CA LEU A 387 5.68 18.97 22.36
C LEU A 387 6.69 20.02 22.83
N ALA A 388 7.70 19.59 23.58
CA ALA A 388 8.71 20.45 24.17
C ALA A 388 10.00 20.53 23.34
N GLN A 389 10.36 19.43 22.67
CA GLN A 389 11.53 19.38 21.77
C GLN A 389 11.38 18.25 20.73
N VAL A 390 11.81 18.53 19.49
CA VAL A 390 12.22 17.52 18.51
C VAL A 390 13.75 17.50 18.47
N ALA A 391 14.36 16.31 18.44
CA ALA A 391 15.80 16.12 18.37
C ALA A 391 16.17 14.97 17.44
N ASN A 392 17.45 14.86 17.08
CA ASN A 392 18.00 13.76 16.28
C ASN A 392 17.28 13.54 14.93
N ASP A 393 16.69 14.61 14.37
CA ASP A 393 15.97 14.58 13.12
C ASP A 393 16.92 14.32 11.94
N HIS A 394 16.79 13.17 11.27
CA HIS A 394 17.68 12.75 10.20
C HIS A 394 17.06 11.68 9.28
N ILE A 395 17.72 11.45 8.13
CA ILE A 395 17.40 10.35 7.22
C ILE A 395 18.10 9.06 7.67
N VAL A 396 17.36 7.96 7.66
CA VAL A 396 17.82 6.60 8.00
C VAL A 396 18.10 5.79 6.74
N PHE A 397 17.21 5.84 5.72
CA PHE A 397 17.35 5.04 4.49
C PHE A 397 16.69 5.68 3.26
N GLU A 398 17.28 5.46 2.07
CA GLU A 398 16.89 6.05 0.78
C GLU A 398 16.88 5.02 -0.38
N GLY A 399 16.86 3.73 -0.06
CA GLY A 399 17.16 2.65 -0.99
C GLY A 399 18.66 2.36 -1.11
N ASP A 400 19.02 1.13 -1.49
CA ASP A 400 20.40 0.67 -1.69
C ASP A 400 20.75 0.39 -3.17
N GLY A 401 19.71 0.22 -3.99
CA GLY A 401 19.80 -0.05 -5.42
C GLY A 401 19.88 -1.53 -5.81
N TYR A 402 20.15 -2.45 -4.86
CA TYR A 402 20.14 -3.89 -5.11
C TYR A 402 18.88 -4.57 -4.56
N TYR A 403 18.56 -4.41 -3.28
CA TYR A 403 17.33 -4.94 -2.70
C TYR A 403 16.14 -3.99 -2.96
N TYR A 404 16.37 -2.68 -2.81
CA TYR A 404 15.36 -1.64 -2.90
C TYR A 404 15.76 -0.56 -3.92
N GLN A 405 14.81 -0.13 -4.74
CA GLN A 405 14.99 0.93 -5.74
C GLN A 405 15.43 2.25 -5.08
N THR A 406 16.31 3.01 -5.74
CA THR A 406 16.66 4.38 -5.32
C THR A 406 15.97 5.43 -6.18
N TYR A 407 15.86 6.66 -5.67
CA TYR A 407 15.35 7.81 -6.43
C TYR A 407 16.07 8.01 -7.78
N ASP A 408 17.39 7.85 -7.81
CA ASP A 408 18.19 7.96 -9.04
C ASP A 408 17.89 6.84 -10.05
N GLN A 409 17.61 5.62 -9.58
CA GLN A 409 17.21 4.50 -10.45
C GLN A 409 15.83 4.76 -11.07
N TRP A 410 14.84 5.11 -10.25
CA TRP A 410 13.51 5.53 -10.72
C TRP A 410 13.59 6.65 -11.75
N LYS A 411 14.35 7.72 -11.44
CA LYS A 411 14.53 8.88 -12.33
C LYS A 411 15.23 8.52 -13.64
N ALA A 412 16.03 7.46 -13.67
CA ALA A 412 16.67 6.95 -14.88
C ALA A 412 15.78 6.02 -15.72
N THR A 413 14.77 5.36 -15.14
CA THR A 413 13.90 4.40 -15.84
C THR A 413 12.49 4.89 -16.16
N ASN A 414 11.93 5.78 -15.34
CA ASN A 414 10.56 6.26 -15.47
C ASN A 414 10.30 6.98 -16.82
N LYS A 415 9.14 6.71 -17.43
CA LYS A 415 8.65 7.33 -18.68
C LYS A 415 7.30 8.03 -18.52
N GLY A 416 6.94 8.40 -17.29
CA GLY A 416 5.67 9.03 -16.91
C GLY A 416 4.59 8.05 -16.43
N ALA A 417 4.97 6.84 -16.01
CA ALA A 417 4.04 5.77 -15.61
C ALA A 417 4.58 4.84 -14.48
N ASP A 418 5.75 5.15 -13.93
CA ASP A 418 6.48 4.38 -12.92
C ASP A 418 6.22 5.00 -11.54
N ASN A 419 5.71 4.23 -10.56
CA ASN A 419 5.55 4.74 -9.20
C ASN A 419 6.91 4.86 -8.48
N ILE A 420 6.93 5.50 -7.32
CA ILE A 420 8.10 5.52 -6.44
C ILE A 420 7.67 5.31 -4.98
N ALA A 421 8.37 4.42 -4.28
CA ALA A 421 8.13 4.13 -2.88
C ALA A 421 9.43 4.01 -2.07
N MET A 422 9.44 4.67 -0.91
CA MET A 422 10.46 4.53 0.14
C MET A 422 9.87 5.07 1.45
N ARG A 423 8.77 4.47 1.90
CA ARG A 423 7.82 5.04 2.87
C ARG A 423 7.30 4.05 3.91
N ASP A 424 6.45 4.55 4.80
CA ASP A 424 5.61 3.76 5.71
C ASP A 424 6.39 2.83 6.65
N ALA A 425 7.49 3.34 7.21
CA ALA A 425 8.39 2.55 8.06
C ALA A 425 7.75 2.18 9.42
N HIS A 426 7.35 0.91 9.55
CA HIS A 426 6.87 0.26 10.77
C HIS A 426 8.02 -0.35 11.58
N VAL A 427 8.19 0.10 12.81
CA VAL A 427 9.22 -0.40 13.74
C VAL A 427 8.75 -1.60 14.55
N ILE A 428 9.60 -2.61 14.65
CA ILE A 428 9.39 -3.81 15.48
C ILE A 428 10.73 -4.28 16.07
N GLU A 429 10.70 -4.83 17.27
CA GLU A 429 11.86 -5.43 17.95
C GLU A 429 11.62 -6.93 18.19
N ASP A 430 12.62 -7.75 17.87
CA ASP A 430 12.52 -9.21 18.00
C ASP A 430 12.81 -9.70 19.43
N ASP A 431 12.74 -11.02 19.65
CA ASP A 431 13.01 -11.59 20.97
C ASP A 431 14.44 -11.30 21.46
N ASN A 432 15.42 -11.24 20.55
CA ASN A 432 16.83 -10.91 20.83
C ASN A 432 17.05 -9.42 21.15
N GLY A 433 16.04 -8.57 20.97
CA GLY A 433 16.16 -7.11 21.11
C GLY A 433 16.84 -6.44 19.93
N ASP A 434 16.88 -7.08 18.78
CA ASP A 434 17.24 -6.44 17.52
C ASP A 434 16.01 -5.70 16.97
N ARG A 435 16.20 -4.41 16.67
CA ARG A 435 15.14 -3.51 16.19
C ARG A 435 15.22 -3.40 14.67
N TYR A 436 14.07 -3.45 14.03
CA TYR A 436 13.90 -3.51 12.58
C TYR A 436 12.94 -2.42 12.12
N LEU A 437 13.08 -1.98 10.87
CA LEU A 437 12.04 -1.25 10.14
C LEU A 437 11.54 -2.14 9.00
N VAL A 438 10.21 -2.25 8.89
CA VAL A 438 9.51 -2.88 7.76
C VAL A 438 8.80 -1.77 7.01
N PHE A 439 8.96 -1.68 5.68
CA PHE A 439 8.64 -0.44 4.93
C PHE A 439 8.18 -0.74 3.50
N GLU A 440 7.45 0.18 2.89
CA GLU A 440 7.09 0.09 1.46
C GLU A 440 8.23 0.64 0.60
N ALA A 441 8.57 -0.12 -0.43
CA ALA A 441 9.56 0.23 -1.45
C ALA A 441 9.21 -0.39 -2.81
N SER A 442 10.03 -0.15 -3.82
CA SER A 442 10.06 -0.93 -5.06
C SER A 442 11.31 -1.81 -5.11
N THR A 443 11.29 -2.93 -5.85
CA THR A 443 12.46 -3.84 -5.93
C THR A 443 13.67 -3.21 -6.61
N GLY A 444 14.86 -3.43 -6.04
CA GLY A 444 16.15 -3.09 -6.65
C GLY A 444 16.63 -4.13 -7.67
N LEU A 445 17.91 -4.04 -8.07
CA LEU A 445 18.52 -4.88 -9.11
C LEU A 445 18.50 -6.41 -8.85
N GLU A 446 18.17 -6.87 -7.64
CA GLU A 446 17.87 -8.28 -7.34
C GLU A 446 16.72 -8.82 -8.23
N ASN A 447 15.64 -8.03 -8.37
CA ASN A 447 14.46 -8.41 -9.14
C ASN A 447 13.71 -7.20 -9.74
N TYR A 448 14.46 -6.30 -10.38
CA TYR A 448 14.00 -5.01 -10.91
C TYR A 448 12.84 -5.11 -11.92
N GLN A 449 12.13 -4.00 -12.13
CA GLN A 449 11.09 -3.88 -13.15
C GLN A 449 11.61 -4.03 -14.60
N GLY A 450 10.70 -4.24 -15.56
CA GLY A 450 11.00 -4.31 -17.00
C GLY A 450 10.16 -5.35 -17.74
N GLU A 451 10.18 -5.33 -19.08
CA GLU A 451 9.36 -6.25 -19.91
C GLU A 451 9.72 -7.73 -19.64
N ASP A 452 10.94 -8.00 -19.18
CA ASP A 452 11.39 -9.34 -18.79
C ASP A 452 10.59 -9.94 -17.62
N GLN A 453 9.94 -9.13 -16.77
CA GLN A 453 9.06 -9.62 -15.70
C GLN A 453 7.77 -10.26 -16.26
N ILE A 454 7.31 -9.84 -17.45
CA ILE A 454 6.20 -10.49 -18.17
C ILE A 454 6.62 -11.90 -18.64
N TYR A 455 7.92 -12.13 -18.84
CA TYR A 455 8.45 -13.42 -19.25
C TYR A 455 8.95 -14.29 -18.08
N ASN A 456 8.66 -13.91 -16.83
CA ASN A 456 9.00 -14.71 -15.64
C ASN A 456 7.78 -15.53 -15.17
N TRP A 457 7.87 -16.87 -15.25
CA TRP A 457 6.73 -17.76 -14.97
C TRP A 457 6.25 -17.72 -13.51
N LEU A 458 7.14 -17.39 -12.56
CA LEU A 458 6.79 -17.32 -11.13
C LEU A 458 5.76 -16.23 -10.81
N ASN A 459 5.84 -15.08 -11.49
CA ASN A 459 4.99 -13.92 -11.25
C ASN A 459 3.49 -14.22 -11.52
N TYR A 460 3.16 -15.30 -12.23
CA TYR A 460 1.79 -15.67 -12.56
C TYR A 460 1.06 -16.44 -11.45
N GLY A 461 1.73 -17.38 -10.76
CA GLY A 461 1.19 -18.14 -9.62
C GLY A 461 -0.08 -18.99 -9.85
N GLY A 462 -0.54 -19.16 -11.08
CA GLY A 462 -1.68 -20.02 -11.44
C GLY A 462 -1.26 -21.40 -11.96
N ASP A 463 -2.24 -22.18 -12.39
CA ASP A 463 -1.98 -23.37 -13.21
C ASP A 463 -1.48 -23.01 -14.62
N ASP A 464 -0.97 -24.01 -15.35
CA ASP A 464 -0.39 -23.78 -16.67
C ASP A 464 -1.39 -23.20 -17.70
N ALA A 465 -2.71 -23.39 -17.53
CA ALA A 465 -3.73 -22.81 -18.40
C ALA A 465 -4.03 -21.35 -18.04
N PHE A 466 -4.12 -21.02 -16.74
CA PHE A 466 -4.21 -19.63 -16.27
C PHE A 466 -2.98 -18.83 -16.72
N ASN A 467 -1.77 -19.34 -16.50
CA ASN A 467 -0.53 -18.62 -16.79
C ASN A 467 -0.42 -18.30 -18.29
N ILE A 468 -0.73 -19.25 -19.19
CA ILE A 468 -0.73 -19.03 -20.64
C ILE A 468 -1.82 -18.03 -21.06
N LYS A 469 -3.04 -18.13 -20.49
CA LYS A 469 -4.13 -17.19 -20.76
C LYS A 469 -3.75 -15.77 -20.34
N SER A 470 -3.18 -15.60 -19.16
CA SER A 470 -2.76 -14.31 -18.61
C SER A 470 -1.59 -13.70 -19.37
N LEU A 471 -0.57 -14.49 -19.75
CA LEU A 471 0.50 -14.05 -20.67
C LEU A 471 -0.08 -13.50 -21.97
N PHE A 472 -1.02 -14.22 -22.60
CA PHE A 472 -1.64 -13.74 -23.84
C PHE A 472 -2.57 -12.55 -23.65
N ARG A 473 -3.17 -12.35 -22.45
CA ARG A 473 -3.98 -11.16 -22.14
C ARG A 473 -3.11 -9.92 -21.93
N ILE A 474 -2.03 -10.05 -21.15
CA ILE A 474 -1.03 -8.98 -20.93
C ILE A 474 -0.46 -8.55 -22.28
N LEU A 475 0.02 -9.48 -23.11
CA LEU A 475 0.57 -9.18 -24.42
C LEU A 475 -0.46 -8.74 -25.48
N SER A 476 -1.76 -8.65 -25.14
CA SER A 476 -2.83 -8.16 -26.02
C SER A 476 -3.49 -6.86 -25.55
N ASN A 477 -2.99 -6.21 -24.49
CA ASN A 477 -3.51 -4.94 -23.99
C ASN A 477 -2.35 -4.05 -23.56
N ASP A 478 -2.18 -2.91 -24.22
CA ASP A 478 -1.02 -2.05 -24.02
C ASP A 478 -0.98 -1.41 -22.61
N ASP A 479 -2.13 -1.19 -21.94
CA ASP A 479 -2.14 -0.64 -20.58
C ASP A 479 -1.71 -1.70 -19.55
N ILE A 480 -2.36 -2.89 -19.54
CA ILE A 480 -1.91 -4.07 -18.77
C ILE A 480 -0.43 -4.36 -19.03
N LYS A 481 0.03 -4.33 -20.29
CA LYS A 481 1.45 -4.56 -20.63
C LYS A 481 2.36 -3.49 -20.05
N SER A 482 1.97 -2.22 -20.13
CA SER A 482 2.71 -1.10 -19.56
C SER A 482 2.81 -1.26 -18.04
N ARG A 483 1.68 -1.42 -17.35
CA ARG A 483 1.63 -1.64 -15.89
C ARG A 483 2.47 -2.85 -15.48
N ALA A 484 2.33 -3.98 -16.15
CA ALA A 484 3.13 -5.20 -15.91
C ALA A 484 4.62 -5.07 -16.26
N THR A 485 5.03 -3.99 -16.94
CA THR A 485 6.43 -3.65 -17.21
C THR A 485 7.03 -2.78 -16.09
N TRP A 486 6.23 -1.95 -15.43
CA TRP A 486 6.68 -1.05 -14.35
C TRP A 486 6.50 -1.67 -12.95
N ALA A 487 5.31 -2.23 -12.67
CA ALA A 487 4.90 -2.78 -11.39
C ALA A 487 5.96 -3.64 -10.69
N ASN A 488 6.52 -3.13 -9.59
CA ASN A 488 7.51 -3.84 -8.78
C ASN A 488 7.50 -3.51 -7.26
N ALA A 489 6.33 -3.22 -6.70
CA ALA A 489 6.18 -2.96 -5.27
C ALA A 489 6.77 -4.08 -4.38
N ALA A 490 7.26 -3.68 -3.21
CA ALA A 490 7.96 -4.53 -2.26
C ALA A 490 7.69 -4.08 -0.82
N ILE A 491 7.51 -5.04 0.09
CA ILE A 491 7.63 -4.78 1.53
C ILE A 491 9.05 -5.16 1.95
N GLY A 492 9.85 -4.14 2.21
CA GLY A 492 11.23 -4.27 2.65
C GLY A 492 11.37 -4.49 4.15
N ILE A 493 12.54 -4.98 4.55
CA ILE A 493 12.96 -5.01 5.95
C ILE A 493 14.44 -4.67 6.06
N LEU A 494 14.78 -3.87 7.08
CA LEU A 494 16.15 -3.55 7.48
C LEU A 494 16.31 -3.64 8.99
N LYS A 495 17.53 -3.87 9.45
CA LYS A 495 17.91 -3.91 10.86
C LYS A 495 18.57 -2.59 11.25
N LEU A 496 18.21 -2.07 12.40
CA LEU A 496 18.82 -0.89 13.01
C LEU A 496 19.99 -1.27 13.93
N ASN A 497 20.90 -0.32 14.13
CA ASN A 497 21.87 -0.38 15.21
C ASN A 497 21.18 -0.21 16.59
N LYS A 498 21.95 -0.39 17.67
CA LYS A 498 21.46 -0.28 19.06
C LYS A 498 21.38 1.17 19.58
N ASP A 499 21.35 2.17 18.70
CA ASP A 499 21.15 3.57 19.09
C ASP A 499 19.64 3.88 18.98
N GLU A 500 18.94 3.90 20.11
CA GLU A 500 17.48 4.09 20.13
C GLU A 500 17.06 5.44 19.52
N LYS A 501 17.92 6.46 19.62
CA LYS A 501 17.55 7.86 19.41
C LYS A 501 18.12 8.47 18.13
N ASN A 502 19.24 7.94 17.66
CA ASN A 502 19.88 8.29 16.39
C ASN A 502 20.11 7.00 15.55
N PRO A 503 19.03 6.23 15.27
CA PRO A 503 19.11 4.90 14.69
C PRO A 503 19.62 4.90 13.25
N LYS A 504 20.45 3.91 12.91
CA LYS A 504 21.05 3.75 11.57
C LYS A 504 20.94 2.32 11.09
N VAL A 505 20.85 2.13 9.78
CA VAL A 505 20.89 0.81 9.15
C VAL A 505 22.18 0.07 9.55
N ALA A 506 22.02 -1.13 10.09
CA ALA A 506 23.08 -2.07 10.45
C ALA A 506 23.13 -3.29 9.52
N GLU A 507 21.98 -3.71 8.99
CA GLU A 507 21.86 -4.83 8.04
C GLU A 507 20.68 -4.57 7.09
N LEU A 508 20.81 -5.01 5.83
CA LEU A 508 19.75 -5.02 4.82
C LEU A 508 19.47 -6.46 4.41
N TYR A 509 18.21 -6.75 4.12
CA TYR A 509 17.76 -8.06 3.63
C TYR A 509 17.01 -7.88 2.30
N SER A 510 16.88 -8.97 1.53
CA SER A 510 15.89 -9.05 0.44
C SER A 510 14.47 -8.74 0.95
N PRO A 511 13.56 -8.24 0.11
CA PRO A 511 12.17 -7.96 0.50
C PRO A 511 11.49 -9.16 1.18
N LEU A 512 10.60 -8.91 2.13
CA LEU A 512 9.72 -9.93 2.71
C LEU A 512 8.67 -10.37 1.69
N ILE A 513 8.03 -9.38 1.06
CA ILE A 513 6.99 -9.52 0.04
C ILE A 513 7.39 -8.70 -1.18
N SER A 514 7.04 -9.15 -2.40
CA SER A 514 7.06 -8.30 -3.60
C SER A 514 5.95 -8.63 -4.59
N ALA A 515 5.63 -7.70 -5.50
CA ALA A 515 4.60 -7.86 -6.52
C ALA A 515 5.08 -7.51 -7.96
N PRO A 516 6.28 -7.98 -8.41
CA PRO A 516 6.78 -7.70 -9.75
C PRO A 516 5.81 -8.23 -10.80
N MET A 517 5.56 -7.46 -11.86
CA MET A 517 4.52 -7.65 -12.88
C MET A 517 3.08 -7.41 -12.40
N VAL A 518 2.83 -7.24 -11.08
CA VAL A 518 1.50 -7.38 -10.48
C VAL A 518 0.95 -6.09 -9.85
N SER A 519 1.70 -5.41 -8.98
CA SER A 519 1.30 -4.11 -8.38
C SER A 519 2.49 -3.19 -8.17
N ASP A 520 2.23 -1.89 -8.17
CA ASP A 520 3.20 -0.81 -7.94
C ASP A 520 2.90 0.03 -6.68
N GLU A 521 1.96 -0.44 -5.82
CA GLU A 521 1.56 0.22 -4.57
C GLU A 521 1.08 -0.86 -3.56
N ILE A 522 1.79 -1.01 -2.44
CA ILE A 522 1.46 -1.92 -1.32
C ILE A 522 1.86 -1.23 -0.01
N GLU A 523 0.93 -0.47 0.54
CA GLU A 523 1.18 0.59 1.52
C GLU A 523 0.99 0.12 2.96
N ARG A 524 1.42 0.93 3.92
CA ARG A 524 1.24 0.69 5.37
C ARG A 524 1.56 -0.75 5.83
N PRO A 525 2.75 -1.29 5.51
CA PRO A 525 3.18 -2.56 6.07
C PRO A 525 3.18 -2.50 7.60
N ASN A 526 2.59 -3.50 8.22
CA ASN A 526 2.40 -3.58 9.66
C ASN A 526 2.71 -5.01 10.10
N VAL A 527 3.76 -5.20 10.91
CA VAL A 527 4.09 -6.52 11.47
C VAL A 527 3.71 -6.58 12.94
N VAL A 528 2.86 -7.53 13.27
CA VAL A 528 2.47 -7.84 14.65
C VAL A 528 2.92 -9.25 15.02
N LYS A 529 3.33 -9.45 16.27
CA LYS A 529 3.64 -10.79 16.80
C LYS A 529 2.46 -11.30 17.61
N LEU A 530 1.96 -12.47 17.22
CA LEU A 530 0.82 -13.13 17.87
C LEU A 530 1.23 -14.56 18.22
N GLY A 531 1.17 -14.89 19.51
CA GLY A 531 1.75 -16.11 20.05
C GLY A 531 3.24 -16.25 19.67
N ASN A 532 3.56 -17.28 18.87
CA ASN A 532 4.90 -17.55 18.35
C ASN A 532 5.10 -17.18 16.86
N LYS A 533 4.12 -16.55 16.21
CA LYS A 533 4.15 -16.21 14.78
C LYS A 533 4.21 -14.70 14.54
N TYR A 534 4.76 -14.32 13.40
CA TYR A 534 4.77 -12.94 12.89
C TYR A 534 3.75 -12.82 11.76
N TYR A 535 2.83 -11.86 11.89
CA TYR A 535 1.80 -11.56 10.90
C TYR A 535 2.09 -10.19 10.29
N LEU A 536 2.32 -10.16 8.98
CA LEU A 536 2.54 -8.96 8.19
C LEU A 536 1.25 -8.61 7.44
N PHE A 537 0.70 -7.44 7.70
CA PHE A 537 -0.42 -6.86 6.95
C PHE A 537 0.04 -5.67 6.11
N ALA A 538 -0.69 -5.34 5.04
CA ALA A 538 -0.49 -4.11 4.25
C ALA A 538 -1.80 -3.68 3.58
N ALA A 539 -1.97 -2.38 3.33
CA ALA A 539 -3.07 -1.85 2.53
C ALA A 539 -2.70 -1.85 1.03
N THR A 540 -3.69 -1.91 0.13
CA THR A 540 -3.45 -1.69 -1.30
C THR A 540 -4.72 -1.26 -2.03
N ARG A 541 -4.55 -0.59 -3.16
CA ARG A 541 -5.60 -0.21 -4.12
C ARG A 541 -5.42 -1.04 -5.37
N LEU A 542 -6.37 -1.93 -5.69
CA LEU A 542 -6.21 -2.82 -6.85
C LEU A 542 -6.13 -2.03 -8.17
N ASN A 543 -6.59 -0.77 -8.25
CA ASN A 543 -6.42 0.08 -9.44
C ASN A 543 -4.95 0.48 -9.76
N ARG A 544 -4.01 0.12 -8.87
CA ARG A 544 -2.54 0.19 -9.05
C ARG A 544 -1.95 -1.10 -9.60
N GLY A 545 -2.73 -2.18 -9.60
CA GLY A 545 -2.35 -3.44 -10.19
C GLY A 545 -2.29 -3.36 -11.72
N SER A 546 -1.62 -4.36 -12.31
CA SER A 546 -1.52 -4.48 -13.76
C SER A 546 -2.75 -5.09 -14.43
N ASN A 547 -3.56 -5.87 -13.70
CA ASN A 547 -4.70 -6.60 -14.25
C ASN A 547 -5.97 -5.73 -14.29
N ASP A 548 -6.10 -4.91 -15.33
CA ASP A 548 -7.24 -3.99 -15.51
C ASP A 548 -8.60 -4.70 -15.49
N ASP A 549 -8.69 -5.89 -16.09
CA ASP A 549 -9.92 -6.69 -16.06
C ASP A 549 -10.37 -7.04 -14.64
N ALA A 550 -9.43 -7.20 -13.70
CA ALA A 550 -9.75 -7.55 -12.32
C ALA A 550 -10.15 -6.32 -11.49
N TRP A 551 -9.37 -5.23 -11.51
CA TRP A 551 -9.66 -4.07 -10.68
C TRP A 551 -10.85 -3.24 -11.20
N MET A 552 -11.08 -3.18 -12.52
CA MET A 552 -12.28 -2.53 -13.05
C MET A 552 -13.56 -3.31 -12.66
N ASN A 553 -13.51 -4.64 -12.63
CA ASN A 553 -14.63 -5.45 -12.16
C ASN A 553 -14.88 -5.31 -10.65
N ALA A 554 -13.85 -5.04 -9.84
CA ALA A 554 -14.03 -4.66 -8.42
C ALA A 554 -14.82 -3.34 -8.30
N ASN A 555 -14.43 -2.30 -9.05
CA ASN A 555 -15.18 -1.04 -9.10
C ASN A 555 -16.63 -1.25 -9.58
N TYR A 556 -16.87 -2.04 -10.64
CA TYR A 556 -18.23 -2.34 -11.09
C TYR A 556 -19.09 -3.11 -10.05
N ALA A 557 -18.46 -3.89 -9.17
CA ALA A 557 -19.16 -4.65 -8.14
C ALA A 557 -19.48 -3.83 -6.87
N VAL A 558 -18.58 -2.98 -6.41
CA VAL A 558 -18.66 -2.31 -5.09
C VAL A 558 -18.57 -0.78 -5.18
N GLY A 559 -17.98 -0.23 -6.24
CA GLY A 559 -17.67 1.21 -6.37
C GLY A 559 -16.34 1.63 -5.74
N ASP A 560 -15.54 0.68 -5.24
CA ASP A 560 -14.15 0.87 -4.80
C ASP A 560 -13.37 -0.45 -5.00
N ASN A 561 -12.04 -0.37 -4.88
CA ASN A 561 -11.07 -1.43 -5.13
C ASN A 561 -10.00 -1.55 -4.02
N VAL A 562 -10.25 -0.96 -2.84
CA VAL A 562 -9.36 -1.09 -1.67
C VAL A 562 -9.37 -2.50 -1.07
N ALA A 563 -8.21 -2.92 -0.55
CA ALA A 563 -8.04 -4.15 0.20
C ALA A 563 -7.01 -3.99 1.32
N MET A 564 -7.09 -4.86 2.34
CA MET A 564 -5.95 -5.19 3.19
C MET A 564 -5.50 -6.61 2.82
N VAL A 565 -4.19 -6.77 2.59
CA VAL A 565 -3.56 -8.07 2.39
C VAL A 565 -2.77 -8.47 3.62
N GLY A 566 -2.48 -9.76 3.77
CA GLY A 566 -1.70 -10.25 4.90
C GLY A 566 -1.07 -11.62 4.72
N TYR A 567 0.00 -11.83 5.47
CA TYR A 567 0.91 -12.97 5.37
C TYR A 567 1.40 -13.37 6.77
N VAL A 568 1.87 -14.61 6.92
CA VAL A 568 2.35 -15.15 8.20
C VAL A 568 3.68 -15.91 8.06
N ALA A 569 4.56 -15.75 9.05
CA ALA A 569 5.85 -16.43 9.15
C ALA A 569 6.14 -16.91 10.58
N ASP A 570 6.95 -17.96 10.70
CA ASP A 570 7.44 -18.48 11.98
C ASP A 570 8.63 -17.65 12.54
N SER A 571 9.13 -16.68 11.78
CA SER A 571 10.18 -15.71 12.19
C SER A 571 10.07 -14.40 11.39
N LEU A 572 10.50 -13.28 12.00
CA LEU A 572 10.35 -11.93 11.46
C LEU A 572 10.96 -11.73 10.06
N THR A 573 12.17 -12.26 9.84
CA THR A 573 12.90 -12.26 8.55
C THR A 573 12.72 -13.56 7.76
N GLY A 574 11.69 -14.35 8.08
CA GLY A 574 11.43 -15.67 7.51
C GLY A 574 10.67 -15.64 6.18
N SER A 575 10.40 -16.84 5.64
CA SER A 575 9.57 -17.00 4.44
C SER A 575 8.08 -16.90 4.79
N TYR A 576 7.49 -15.73 4.53
CA TYR A 576 6.07 -15.46 4.72
C TYR A 576 5.18 -16.28 3.77
N LYS A 577 4.01 -16.70 4.26
CA LYS A 577 2.96 -17.39 3.48
C LYS A 577 1.70 -16.51 3.43
N PRO A 578 0.99 -16.41 2.30
CA PRO A 578 -0.25 -15.63 2.25
C PRO A 578 -1.33 -16.21 3.18
N LEU A 579 -2.06 -15.35 3.88
CA LEU A 579 -3.28 -15.72 4.61
C LEU A 579 -4.42 -16.01 3.61
N ASN A 580 -5.38 -16.85 3.98
CA ASN A 580 -6.57 -17.13 3.14
C ASN A 580 -6.25 -17.51 1.67
N ASP A 581 -5.23 -18.35 1.47
CA ASP A 581 -4.64 -18.81 0.19
C ASP A 581 -4.04 -17.74 -0.74
N SER A 582 -4.61 -16.54 -0.83
CA SER A 582 -4.20 -15.47 -1.77
C SER A 582 -3.57 -14.25 -1.11
N GLY A 583 -3.51 -14.23 0.22
CA GLY A 583 -3.15 -13.06 1.01
C GLY A 583 -4.28 -12.06 1.20
N VAL A 584 -5.53 -12.34 0.79
CA VAL A 584 -6.66 -11.45 1.10
C VAL A 584 -6.93 -11.46 2.61
N VAL A 585 -7.20 -10.30 3.21
CA VAL A 585 -7.62 -10.21 4.62
C VAL A 585 -8.85 -9.31 4.76
N LEU A 586 -8.83 -8.13 4.11
CA LEU A 586 -10.00 -7.26 3.99
C LEU A 586 -10.24 -6.82 2.55
N THR A 587 -11.50 -6.56 2.20
CA THR A 587 -11.93 -6.04 0.89
C THR A 587 -13.00 -4.96 1.04
N ALA A 588 -12.99 -3.97 0.14
CA ALA A 588 -13.99 -2.90 0.09
C ALA A 588 -15.45 -3.38 0.17
N SER A 589 -16.30 -2.58 0.83
CA SER A 589 -17.71 -2.88 1.05
C SER A 589 -18.68 -1.79 0.57
N VAL A 590 -18.19 -0.59 0.27
CA VAL A 590 -18.98 0.58 -0.17
C VAL A 590 -18.21 1.38 -1.25
N PRO A 591 -18.89 2.20 -2.06
CA PRO A 591 -18.25 3.06 -3.06
C PRO A 591 -17.27 4.07 -2.48
N ALA A 592 -16.18 4.35 -3.22
CA ALA A 592 -15.09 5.24 -2.80
C ALA A 592 -15.52 6.68 -2.46
N ASN A 593 -16.69 7.10 -2.96
CA ASN A 593 -17.27 8.42 -2.81
C ASN A 593 -18.41 8.48 -1.77
N TRP A 594 -18.58 7.47 -0.92
CA TRP A 594 -19.49 7.49 0.23
C TRP A 594 -18.76 7.95 1.50
N ARG A 595 -19.53 8.47 2.47
CA ARG A 595 -19.04 8.83 3.81
C ARG A 595 -18.30 7.69 4.51
N THR A 596 -18.79 6.47 4.33
CA THR A 596 -18.34 5.24 5.02
C THR A 596 -17.20 4.51 4.32
N ALA A 597 -16.70 5.00 3.18
CA ALA A 597 -15.51 4.46 2.53
C ALA A 597 -14.30 4.57 3.47
N THR A 598 -13.45 3.53 3.51
CA THR A 598 -12.29 3.43 4.41
C THR A 598 -11.03 3.09 3.64
N TYR A 599 -9.86 3.46 4.19
CA TYR A 599 -8.55 3.03 3.69
C TYR A 599 -7.49 3.13 4.80
N SER A 600 -6.25 2.76 4.49
CA SER A 600 -5.12 2.81 5.43
C SER A 600 -5.36 1.91 6.65
N TYR A 601 -5.80 0.68 6.37
CA TYR A 601 -6.08 -0.35 7.38
C TYR A 601 -4.81 -0.70 8.15
N TYR A 602 -4.87 -0.61 9.48
CA TYR A 602 -3.75 -0.88 10.38
C TYR A 602 -4.25 -1.76 11.54
N ALA A 603 -3.50 -2.80 11.89
CA ALA A 603 -3.94 -3.84 12.81
C ALA A 603 -3.19 -3.74 14.14
N VAL A 604 -3.88 -3.34 15.20
CA VAL A 604 -3.34 -3.14 16.54
C VAL A 604 -3.59 -4.39 17.40
N PRO A 605 -2.55 -5.02 17.99
CA PRO A 605 -2.71 -6.18 18.87
C PRO A 605 -3.54 -5.89 20.13
N VAL A 606 -4.45 -6.80 20.47
CA VAL A 606 -5.33 -6.65 21.64
C VAL A 606 -4.70 -7.26 22.89
N ALA A 607 -4.71 -6.51 23.99
CA ALA A 607 -4.17 -6.99 25.26
C ALA A 607 -4.94 -8.24 25.76
N GLY A 608 -4.21 -9.32 26.04
CA GLY A 608 -4.80 -10.57 26.53
C GLY A 608 -5.43 -11.47 25.46
N LYS A 609 -5.32 -11.15 24.17
CA LYS A 609 -5.76 -11.99 23.05
C LYS A 609 -4.63 -12.17 22.04
N ASP A 610 -4.19 -13.41 21.84
CA ASP A 610 -3.18 -13.77 20.83
C ASP A 610 -3.79 -14.26 19.51
N ASP A 611 -5.12 -14.21 19.39
CA ASP A 611 -5.91 -14.63 18.23
C ASP A 611 -6.72 -13.48 17.58
N GLN A 612 -6.68 -12.27 18.13
CA GLN A 612 -7.47 -11.12 17.66
C GLN A 612 -6.65 -9.83 17.59
N VAL A 613 -6.91 -9.04 16.54
CA VAL A 613 -6.36 -7.69 16.36
C VAL A 613 -7.51 -6.69 16.14
N LEU A 614 -7.32 -5.46 16.60
CA LEU A 614 -8.22 -4.34 16.32
C LEU A 614 -7.77 -3.65 15.03
N VAL A 615 -8.60 -3.69 13.99
CA VAL A 615 -8.35 -2.98 12.73
C VAL A 615 -8.84 -1.54 12.89
N THR A 616 -7.90 -0.60 12.85
CA THR A 616 -8.13 0.83 12.73
C THR A 616 -8.02 1.25 11.27
N SER A 617 -8.67 2.35 10.87
CA SER A 617 -8.54 2.94 9.53
C SER A 617 -8.97 4.40 9.54
N TYR A 618 -8.70 5.14 8.46
CA TYR A 618 -9.43 6.39 8.23
C TYR A 618 -10.71 6.12 7.42
N MET A 619 -11.70 6.99 7.63
CA MET A 619 -13.02 6.97 6.98
C MET A 619 -13.27 8.29 6.24
N THR A 620 -14.03 8.18 5.16
CA THR A 620 -14.20 9.20 4.10
C THR A 620 -12.90 9.46 3.35
N ASN A 621 -12.88 9.19 2.03
CA ASN A 621 -11.75 9.57 1.18
C ASN A 621 -11.55 11.11 1.17
N ARG A 622 -10.28 11.52 1.18
CA ARG A 622 -9.79 12.91 1.28
C ARG A 622 -10.39 13.85 0.23
N ASN A 623 -10.19 15.15 0.43
CA ASN A 623 -10.50 16.20 -0.54
C ASN A 623 -12.00 16.37 -0.81
N GLY A 624 -12.85 16.00 0.16
CA GLY A 624 -14.30 16.22 0.12
C GLY A 624 -15.06 15.38 -0.93
N VAL A 625 -14.53 14.24 -1.38
CA VAL A 625 -15.18 13.44 -2.44
C VAL A 625 -16.51 12.82 -2.03
N ALA A 626 -16.76 12.62 -0.73
CA ALA A 626 -18.09 12.29 -0.21
C ALA A 626 -19.04 13.51 -0.29
N GLY A 627 -18.58 14.67 0.15
CA GLY A 627 -19.25 15.96 0.00
C GLY A 627 -18.52 17.06 0.77
N LYS A 628 -18.91 18.32 0.56
CA LYS A 628 -18.34 19.44 1.33
C LYS A 628 -18.68 19.29 2.82
N GLY A 629 -17.66 19.31 3.68
CA GLY A 629 -17.81 19.10 5.12
C GLY A 629 -17.94 17.64 5.53
N MET A 630 -17.79 16.70 4.59
CA MET A 630 -17.54 15.29 4.88
C MET A 630 -16.03 15.09 4.78
N ASP A 631 -15.34 15.52 5.82
CA ASP A 631 -13.88 15.56 5.89
C ASP A 631 -13.36 14.19 6.36
N SER A 632 -12.14 13.81 5.96
CA SER A 632 -11.52 12.56 6.40
C SER A 632 -11.34 12.54 7.92
N THR A 633 -11.66 11.41 8.54
CA THR A 633 -11.76 11.25 9.99
C THR A 633 -11.36 9.83 10.38
N TRP A 634 -11.15 9.53 11.66
CA TRP A 634 -10.92 8.15 12.07
C TRP A 634 -12.20 7.32 11.98
N ALA A 635 -12.07 6.10 11.46
CA ALA A 635 -13.16 5.13 11.39
C ALA A 635 -13.55 4.64 12.80
N PRO A 636 -14.76 4.07 12.96
CA PRO A 636 -14.99 3.04 13.97
C PRO A 636 -14.03 1.87 13.70
N SER A 637 -13.30 1.44 14.72
CA SER A 637 -12.40 0.28 14.62
C SER A 637 -13.19 -1.01 14.79
N PHE A 638 -12.67 -2.14 14.29
CA PHE A 638 -13.37 -3.43 14.41
C PHE A 638 -12.40 -4.60 14.57
N LEU A 639 -12.85 -5.68 15.22
CA LEU A 639 -11.98 -6.85 15.45
C LEU A 639 -11.86 -7.73 14.21
N LEU A 640 -10.64 -8.20 13.97
CA LEU A 640 -10.29 -9.25 13.02
C LEU A 640 -9.82 -10.48 13.79
N GLN A 641 -10.52 -11.60 13.60
CA GLN A 641 -10.08 -12.91 14.07
C GLN A 641 -8.94 -13.44 13.19
N ILE A 642 -7.90 -13.95 13.84
CA ILE A 642 -6.80 -14.69 13.24
C ILE A 642 -6.99 -16.17 13.59
N ASN A 643 -7.04 -17.05 12.59
CA ASN A 643 -7.30 -18.47 12.80
C ASN A 643 -6.00 -19.30 12.77
N PRO A 644 -5.88 -20.40 13.55
CA PRO A 644 -4.66 -21.23 13.60
C PRO A 644 -4.27 -21.87 12.25
N ASP A 645 -5.24 -22.09 11.36
CA ASP A 645 -5.08 -22.62 10.01
C ASP A 645 -4.51 -21.60 8.99
N ASN A 646 -4.20 -20.39 9.45
CA ASN A 646 -3.74 -19.24 8.65
C ASN A 646 -4.84 -18.61 7.78
N THR A 647 -6.11 -18.77 8.15
CA THR A 647 -7.22 -17.92 7.67
C THR A 647 -7.49 -16.74 8.62
N THR A 648 -8.35 -15.81 8.21
CA THR A 648 -8.83 -14.69 9.03
C THR A 648 -10.31 -14.43 8.82
N THR A 649 -10.98 -13.78 9.77
CA THR A 649 -12.40 -13.44 9.68
C THR A 649 -12.68 -12.08 10.33
N ALA A 650 -13.22 -11.12 9.58
CA ALA A 650 -13.71 -9.84 10.11
C ALA A 650 -14.95 -10.07 10.99
N LEU A 651 -14.95 -9.54 12.21
CA LEU A 651 -16.00 -9.79 13.19
C LEU A 651 -17.02 -8.65 13.27
N ALA A 652 -18.25 -9.00 13.66
CA ALA A 652 -19.33 -8.06 14.01
C ALA A 652 -19.09 -7.24 15.31
N LYS A 653 -17.83 -7.00 15.68
CA LYS A 653 -17.43 -6.32 16.93
C LYS A 653 -16.72 -5.01 16.59
N MET A 654 -17.42 -3.91 16.84
CA MET A 654 -17.04 -2.56 16.42
C MET A 654 -16.93 -1.61 17.62
N THR A 655 -16.13 -0.56 17.48
CA THR A 655 -15.86 0.44 18.53
C THR A 655 -16.50 1.80 18.23
N ASN A 656 -16.33 2.77 19.14
CA ASN A 656 -16.42 4.18 18.79
C ASN A 656 -15.42 4.57 17.66
N GLN A 657 -15.69 5.67 16.97
CA GLN A 657 -14.71 6.28 16.06
C GLN A 657 -13.41 6.62 16.79
N GLY A 658 -12.26 6.22 16.23
CA GLY A 658 -10.97 6.64 16.78
C GLY A 658 -10.57 5.96 18.08
N ASP A 659 -11.14 4.79 18.39
CA ASP A 659 -10.63 3.91 19.43
C ASP A 659 -9.47 3.06 18.87
N TRP A 660 -8.35 3.04 19.62
CA TRP A 660 -7.12 2.31 19.30
C TRP A 660 -6.85 1.17 20.30
N ILE A 661 -7.67 1.01 21.34
CA ILE A 661 -7.45 0.09 22.46
C ILE A 661 -8.73 -0.69 22.71
N TRP A 662 -8.79 -1.97 22.31
CA TRP A 662 -9.94 -2.80 22.68
C TRP A 662 -9.92 -3.11 24.18
N ASP A 663 -10.86 -2.52 24.93
CA ASP A 663 -11.12 -2.77 26.35
C ASP A 663 -12.58 -3.21 26.62
N ASP A 664 -12.91 -3.42 27.89
CA ASP A 664 -14.24 -3.87 28.36
C ASP A 664 -15.40 -2.90 28.02
N SER A 665 -15.08 -1.68 27.57
CA SER A 665 -16.02 -0.61 27.21
C SER A 665 -15.93 -0.15 25.75
N SER A 666 -15.06 -0.75 24.93
CA SER A 666 -14.92 -0.42 23.51
C SER A 666 -16.13 -0.83 22.66
N GLU A 667 -16.80 -1.93 22.97
CA GLU A 667 -17.82 -2.53 22.09
C GLU A 667 -19.09 -1.67 21.96
N ASN A 668 -19.23 -0.98 20.83
CA ASN A 668 -20.37 -0.11 20.53
C ASN A 668 -21.15 -0.61 19.30
N LEU A 669 -22.32 -1.20 19.57
CA LEU A 669 -23.23 -1.73 18.54
C LEU A 669 -23.97 -0.63 17.77
N ASP A 670 -24.10 0.59 18.30
CA ASP A 670 -24.79 1.70 17.61
C ASP A 670 -24.00 2.21 16.38
N MET A 671 -22.72 1.86 16.26
CA MET A 671 -21.87 2.22 15.11
C MET A 671 -21.99 1.23 13.95
N ILE A 672 -22.52 0.03 14.19
CA ILE A 672 -22.69 -1.02 13.18
C ILE A 672 -23.80 -0.60 12.22
N GLY A 673 -23.49 -0.63 10.92
CA GLY A 673 -24.45 -0.39 9.85
C GLY A 673 -24.91 -1.68 9.18
N ASP A 674 -25.93 -1.54 8.35
CA ASP A 674 -26.32 -2.48 7.30
C ASP A 674 -26.21 -1.81 5.91
N LEU A 675 -26.60 -2.52 4.85
CA LEU A 675 -26.57 -1.99 3.48
C LEU A 675 -27.42 -0.72 3.29
N ASP A 676 -28.47 -0.51 4.09
CA ASP A 676 -29.36 0.65 4.03
C ASP A 676 -28.80 1.85 4.82
N SER A 677 -28.23 1.61 6.00
CA SER A 677 -27.64 2.65 6.85
C SER A 677 -26.17 2.98 6.54
N ALA A 678 -25.51 2.22 5.67
CA ALA A 678 -24.15 2.49 5.22
C ALA A 678 -24.02 3.73 4.30
N ALA A 679 -25.13 4.28 3.81
CA ALA A 679 -25.19 5.46 2.96
C ALA A 679 -25.87 6.64 3.66
N LEU A 680 -25.34 7.84 3.48
CA LEU A 680 -26.08 9.08 3.74
C LEU A 680 -27.17 9.32 2.66
N PRO A 681 -28.23 10.10 2.97
CA PRO A 681 -29.27 10.44 2.01
C PRO A 681 -28.71 11.04 0.70
N GLY A 682 -28.95 10.35 -0.41
CA GLY A 682 -28.50 10.72 -1.75
C GLY A 682 -27.19 10.07 -2.23
N GLU A 683 -26.42 9.40 -1.37
CA GLU A 683 -25.18 8.73 -1.78
C GLU A 683 -25.42 7.51 -2.69
N ARG A 684 -26.58 6.87 -2.57
CA ARG A 684 -27.00 5.72 -3.41
C ARG A 684 -27.31 6.10 -4.87
N ASP A 685 -27.78 7.33 -5.10
CA ASP A 685 -28.09 7.87 -6.43
C ASP A 685 -26.89 8.60 -7.06
N LYS A 686 -25.81 8.76 -6.31
CA LYS A 686 -24.60 9.50 -6.70
C LYS A 686 -23.67 8.60 -7.53
N PRO A 687 -23.26 8.99 -8.75
CA PRO A 687 -22.29 8.23 -9.53
C PRO A 687 -20.89 8.27 -8.92
N VAL A 688 -20.23 7.12 -8.84
CA VAL A 688 -18.77 7.00 -8.81
C VAL A 688 -18.27 6.76 -10.24
N ASP A 689 -16.96 6.83 -10.48
CA ASP A 689 -16.31 6.45 -11.75
C ASP A 689 -17.04 7.00 -13.01
N TRP A 690 -17.32 8.30 -12.97
CA TRP A 690 -18.06 9.08 -13.98
C TRP A 690 -19.56 8.75 -14.14
N ASP A 691 -19.95 7.51 -14.43
CA ASP A 691 -21.36 7.15 -14.71
C ASP A 691 -21.89 5.91 -13.96
N LEU A 692 -21.08 5.27 -13.10
CA LEU A 692 -21.49 4.06 -12.39
C LEU A 692 -22.47 4.36 -11.25
N ILE A 693 -23.71 3.89 -11.41
CA ILE A 693 -24.81 3.96 -10.43
C ILE A 693 -25.45 2.57 -10.36
N GLY A 694 -25.98 2.18 -9.19
CA GLY A 694 -26.62 0.86 -9.02
C GLY A 694 -25.60 -0.26 -8.83
N TYR A 695 -24.61 -0.01 -7.97
CA TYR A 695 -23.56 -0.92 -7.55
C TYR A 695 -24.08 -2.33 -7.22
N GLY A 696 -23.28 -3.36 -7.54
CA GLY A 696 -23.58 -4.77 -7.23
C GLY A 696 -23.47 -5.14 -5.75
N LEU A 697 -23.79 -4.21 -4.85
CA LEU A 697 -23.73 -4.36 -3.39
C LEU A 697 -24.77 -5.38 -2.89
N LYS A 698 -24.38 -6.11 -1.87
CA LYS A 698 -25.15 -7.19 -1.24
C LYS A 698 -25.12 -7.01 0.28
N PRO A 699 -26.18 -7.41 1.00
CA PRO A 699 -26.05 -7.69 2.42
C PRO A 699 -24.97 -8.74 2.61
N HIS A 700 -23.99 -8.43 3.46
CA HIS A 700 -23.09 -9.41 4.04
C HIS A 700 -23.37 -9.40 5.54
N ASP A 701 -23.78 -10.52 6.11
CA ASP A 701 -23.84 -10.64 7.56
C ASP A 701 -22.38 -10.58 8.06
N PRO A 702 -22.01 -9.61 8.93
CA PRO A 702 -20.66 -9.55 9.48
C PRO A 702 -20.44 -10.81 10.31
N ALA A 703 -19.33 -11.51 10.06
CA ALA A 703 -19.20 -12.88 10.55
C ALA A 703 -19.25 -12.95 12.09
N THR A 704 -20.12 -13.80 12.60
CA THR A 704 -20.11 -14.22 14.00
C THR A 704 -18.81 -14.99 14.27
N PRO A 705 -18.14 -14.80 15.43
CA PRO A 705 -17.08 -15.69 15.85
C PRO A 705 -17.57 -17.13 15.85
N ASN A 706 -16.79 -18.06 15.32
CA ASN A 706 -16.99 -19.46 15.64
C ASN A 706 -16.76 -19.61 17.14
N ASP A 707 -17.65 -20.31 17.86
CA ASP A 707 -17.31 -20.79 19.20
C ASP A 707 -16.00 -21.60 19.09
N PRO A 708 -15.00 -21.34 19.95
CA PRO A 708 -13.72 -22.05 19.87
C PRO A 708 -13.97 -23.54 20.03
N GLU A 709 -13.51 -24.36 19.07
CA GLU A 709 -13.80 -25.80 19.06
C GLU A 709 -13.46 -26.40 20.42
N THR A 710 -14.48 -26.92 21.11
CA THR A 710 -14.33 -27.52 22.43
C THR A 710 -13.22 -28.57 22.36
N PRO A 711 -12.08 -28.40 23.06
CA PRO A 711 -10.90 -29.22 22.79
C PRO A 711 -11.24 -30.70 22.83
N THR A 712 -11.07 -31.37 21.68
CA THR A 712 -11.43 -32.77 21.55
C THR A 712 -10.70 -33.55 22.64
N THR A 713 -11.46 -34.26 23.47
CA THR A 713 -10.89 -34.97 24.61
C THR A 713 -9.83 -35.92 24.07
N PRO A 714 -8.54 -35.78 24.43
CA PRO A 714 -7.49 -36.57 23.81
C PRO A 714 -7.82 -38.05 23.89
N GLU A 715 -7.80 -38.75 22.75
CA GLU A 715 -8.08 -40.18 22.74
C GLU A 715 -7.19 -40.87 23.77
N THR A 716 -7.79 -41.70 24.63
CA THR A 716 -7.08 -42.32 25.74
C THR A 716 -5.91 -43.12 25.15
N PRO A 717 -4.64 -42.76 25.43
CA PRO A 717 -3.52 -43.34 24.71
C PRO A 717 -3.54 -44.87 24.81
N GLU A 718 -3.53 -45.56 23.67
CA GLU A 718 -3.49 -47.03 23.65
C GLU A 718 -2.36 -47.50 24.56
N THR A 719 -2.67 -48.39 25.52
CA THR A 719 -1.68 -48.91 26.46
C THR A 719 -0.46 -49.43 25.69
N PRO A 720 0.73 -48.82 25.86
CA PRO A 720 1.88 -49.13 25.02
C PRO A 720 2.19 -50.62 25.08
N ASN A 721 2.15 -51.28 23.92
CA ASN A 721 2.47 -52.69 23.77
C ASN A 721 3.80 -52.98 24.47
N THR A 722 3.80 -53.94 25.40
CA THR A 722 4.95 -54.20 26.29
C THR A 722 6.22 -54.34 25.45
N PRO A 723 7.24 -53.48 25.65
CA PRO A 723 8.45 -53.49 24.83
C PRO A 723 9.07 -54.89 24.82
N LYS A 724 9.18 -55.49 23.63
CA LYS A 724 9.85 -56.79 23.46
C LYS A 724 11.25 -56.66 24.02
N THR A 725 11.61 -57.55 24.95
CA THR A 725 12.91 -57.53 25.65
C THR A 725 14.04 -57.33 24.63
N PRO A 726 14.84 -56.26 24.74
CA PRO A 726 15.94 -56.04 23.82
C PRO A 726 16.84 -57.27 23.80
N LYS A 727 17.16 -57.77 22.60
CA LYS A 727 18.20 -58.80 22.48
C LYS A 727 19.49 -58.23 23.06
N THR A 728 20.18 -59.03 23.88
CA THR A 728 21.49 -58.68 24.41
C THR A 728 22.38 -58.21 23.26
N PRO A 729 22.96 -56.99 23.32
CA PRO A 729 23.88 -56.52 22.29
C PRO A 729 25.03 -57.52 22.14
N GLU A 730 25.37 -57.86 20.90
CA GLU A 730 26.59 -58.63 20.65
C GLU A 730 27.81 -57.80 21.07
N ASN A 731 28.77 -58.45 21.72
CA ASN A 731 29.87 -57.76 22.38
C ASN A 731 30.70 -56.97 21.34
N PRO A 732 30.91 -55.65 21.50
CA PRO A 732 31.63 -54.84 20.53
C PRO A 732 33.01 -55.43 20.21
N GLY A 733 33.30 -55.58 18.91
CA GLY A 733 34.62 -55.98 18.45
C GLY A 733 35.68 -55.01 18.94
N THR A 734 36.85 -55.53 19.35
CA THR A 734 37.97 -54.70 19.83
C THR A 734 38.31 -53.61 18.82
N PRO A 735 38.32 -52.32 19.19
CA PRO A 735 38.69 -51.24 18.28
C PRO A 735 40.07 -51.48 17.67
N GLN A 736 40.19 -51.33 16.35
CA GLN A 736 41.51 -51.29 15.73
C GLN A 736 42.21 -49.98 16.12
N THR A 737 43.50 -50.09 16.44
CA THR A 737 44.35 -48.93 16.73
C THR A 737 44.37 -47.99 15.52
N PRO A 738 44.08 -46.68 15.69
CA PRO A 738 44.23 -45.71 14.62
C PRO A 738 45.65 -45.70 14.06
N ASN A 739 45.79 -45.60 12.73
CA ASN A 739 47.08 -45.36 12.10
C ASN A 739 47.62 -43.98 12.52
N THR A 740 48.93 -43.90 12.75
CA THR A 740 49.62 -42.65 13.11
C THR A 740 49.38 -41.58 12.05
N PRO A 741 48.97 -40.35 12.41
CA PRO A 741 48.88 -39.24 11.47
C PRO A 741 50.25 -38.94 10.84
N ASN A 742 50.27 -38.64 9.54
CA ASN A 742 51.47 -38.11 8.88
C ASN A 742 51.82 -36.73 9.43
N THR A 743 53.11 -36.48 9.62
CA THR A 743 53.62 -35.18 10.08
C THR A 743 53.25 -34.06 9.10
N PRO A 744 52.71 -32.92 9.56
CA PRO A 744 52.49 -31.75 8.70
C PRO A 744 53.80 -31.22 8.11
N GLU A 745 53.76 -30.77 6.86
CA GLU A 745 54.88 -30.04 6.25
C GLU A 745 55.03 -28.65 6.87
N ILE A 746 56.26 -28.14 6.91
CA ILE A 746 56.61 -26.88 7.58
C ILE A 746 56.16 -25.69 6.71
N PRO A 747 55.39 -24.72 7.24
CA PRO A 747 55.04 -23.51 6.50
C PRO A 747 56.29 -22.71 6.11
N LEU A 748 56.35 -22.28 4.84
CA LEU A 748 57.41 -21.38 4.38
C LEU A 748 57.27 -20.01 5.06
N THR A 749 58.38 -19.48 5.55
CA THR A 749 58.44 -18.16 6.20
C THR A 749 58.08 -17.02 5.23
N PRO A 750 57.25 -16.04 5.64
CA PRO A 750 57.02 -14.82 4.87
C PRO A 750 58.31 -14.02 4.64
N GLU A 751 58.47 -13.43 3.46
CA GLU A 751 59.57 -12.50 3.21
C GLU A 751 59.41 -11.18 3.98
N THR A 752 60.53 -10.59 4.41
CA THR A 752 60.53 -9.38 5.23
C THR A 752 60.24 -8.13 4.39
N PRO A 753 59.29 -7.26 4.79
CA PRO A 753 59.07 -5.98 4.11
C PRO A 753 60.33 -5.11 4.11
N LYS A 754 60.71 -4.58 2.95
CA LYS A 754 61.83 -3.63 2.86
C LYS A 754 61.41 -2.24 3.35
N GLN A 755 62.23 -1.69 4.24
CA GLN A 755 62.06 -0.37 4.84
C GLN A 755 62.20 0.75 3.78
N PRO A 756 61.38 1.82 3.83
CA PRO A 756 61.56 3.00 2.99
C PRO A 756 62.71 3.89 3.52
N GLU A 757 63.61 4.32 2.63
CA GLU A 757 64.60 5.35 2.94
C GLU A 757 64.11 6.75 2.52
N THR A 758 64.54 7.76 3.27
CA THR A 758 63.98 9.12 3.27
C THR A 758 64.61 10.06 2.26
N GLN A 759 63.81 10.96 1.67
CA GLN A 759 64.29 12.29 1.24
C GLN A 759 63.39 13.41 1.80
N THR A 760 63.98 14.59 1.97
CA THR A 760 63.45 15.67 2.80
C THR A 760 62.90 16.86 2.01
N ASN A 761 61.77 17.40 2.46
CA ASN A 761 61.37 18.81 2.39
C ASN A 761 61.84 19.67 1.20
N ASN A 762 60.93 20.01 0.28
CA ASN A 762 60.36 21.38 0.28
C ASN A 762 59.22 21.61 -0.74
N ARG A 763 58.17 22.28 -0.25
CA ARG A 763 57.23 23.19 -0.95
C ARG A 763 56.27 22.65 -2.03
N LEU A 764 55.13 23.33 -2.07
CA LEU A 764 53.98 23.18 -2.98
C LEU A 764 54.34 23.42 -4.45
N PRO A 765 53.55 22.85 -5.38
CA PRO A 765 53.11 23.63 -6.53
C PRO A 765 51.60 23.55 -6.81
N GLN A 766 51.06 24.62 -7.39
CA GLN A 766 49.77 24.65 -8.09
C GLN A 766 49.98 24.35 -9.59
N THR A 767 48.89 23.99 -10.28
CA THR A 767 48.58 24.29 -11.72
C THR A 767 49.72 24.50 -12.74
N GLY A 768 49.73 23.71 -13.83
CA GLY A 768 50.49 24.08 -15.03
C GLY A 768 50.41 23.11 -16.22
N ASN A 769 49.75 23.53 -17.31
CA ASN A 769 49.81 22.84 -18.61
C ASN A 769 51.19 23.01 -19.28
N ASN A 770 51.71 21.99 -19.99
CA ASN A 770 51.67 21.96 -21.48
C ASN A 770 52.47 20.82 -22.16
N ALA A 771 51.78 20.12 -23.05
CA ALA A 771 52.17 19.61 -24.38
C ALA A 771 53.61 19.09 -24.70
N ASN A 772 53.67 17.88 -25.30
CA ASN A 772 54.10 17.75 -26.70
C ASN A 772 53.68 16.42 -27.40
N LYS A 773 52.81 16.56 -28.41
CA LYS A 773 52.85 15.96 -29.78
C LYS A 773 53.45 14.53 -29.99
N ALA A 774 52.67 13.62 -30.60
CA ALA A 774 52.55 13.56 -32.07
C ALA A 774 51.72 12.35 -32.59
N MET A 775 50.60 12.61 -33.29
CA MET A 775 50.09 11.87 -34.47
C MET A 775 48.85 12.61 -35.04
N ILE A 776 48.49 12.38 -36.31
CA ILE A 776 47.55 13.22 -37.09
C ILE A 776 46.43 12.37 -37.71
N GLY A 777 45.18 12.86 -37.71
CA GLY A 777 44.00 12.10 -38.20
C GLY A 777 42.73 12.91 -38.55
N LEU A 778 42.87 14.19 -38.94
CA LEU A 778 41.88 15.08 -39.61
C LEU A 778 40.36 14.90 -39.35
N GLY A 779 39.75 15.93 -38.72
CA GLY A 779 38.31 16.22 -38.79
C GLY A 779 38.01 17.66 -38.36
N MET A 780 37.67 18.55 -39.30
CA MET A 780 37.45 19.99 -39.03
C MET A 780 35.97 20.38 -38.99
N GLY A 781 35.63 21.39 -38.18
CA GLY A 781 34.29 21.99 -38.10
C GLY A 781 34.23 23.13 -37.09
N THR A 782 34.84 24.28 -37.39
CA THR A 782 35.17 25.33 -36.40
C THR A 782 34.10 26.40 -36.19
N LEU A 783 33.74 26.63 -34.93
CA LEU A 783 33.23 27.91 -34.40
C LEU A 783 34.42 28.81 -34.00
N LEU A 784 34.40 30.11 -34.32
CA LEU A 784 35.01 31.19 -33.50
C LEU A 784 34.92 32.60 -34.12
N SER A 785 34.26 33.52 -33.42
CA SER A 785 34.62 34.95 -33.30
C SER A 785 33.69 35.62 -32.26
N MET A 786 34.06 36.66 -31.51
CA MET A 786 35.37 37.12 -30.98
C MET A 786 35.07 37.88 -29.66
N PHE A 787 36.07 38.04 -28.77
CA PHE A 787 36.01 39.09 -27.74
C PHE A 787 36.05 40.47 -28.45
N GLY A 788 35.41 41.54 -27.97
CA GLY A 788 34.70 41.78 -26.71
C GLY A 788 35.01 43.20 -26.22
N LEU A 789 34.18 43.80 -25.36
CA LEU A 789 34.49 45.03 -24.61
C LEU A 789 33.46 45.23 -23.48
N ALA A 790 33.81 46.04 -22.48
CA ALA A 790 32.98 46.31 -21.31
C ALA A 790 32.52 47.77 -21.27
N GLU A 791 31.34 48.03 -20.73
CA GLU A 791 31.01 49.34 -20.14
C GLU A 791 30.03 49.16 -18.96
N ILE A 792 30.17 50.02 -17.95
CA ILE A 792 29.31 50.09 -16.77
C ILE A 792 28.27 51.19 -17.00
N ASN A 793 26.99 50.97 -16.64
CA ASN A 793 26.17 52.12 -16.26
C ASN A 793 25.03 51.82 -15.27
N LYS A 794 24.64 52.85 -14.52
CA LYS A 794 23.56 52.83 -13.52
C LYS A 794 22.37 53.67 -13.99
N ARG A 795 21.15 53.18 -13.77
CA ARG A 795 19.93 53.92 -13.34
C ARG A 795 18.90 52.85 -12.89
N ARG A 796 18.33 52.84 -11.69
CA ARG A 796 17.53 53.85 -10.92
C ARG A 796 16.14 54.11 -11.49
N PHE A 797 15.12 53.67 -10.74
CA PHE A 797 13.74 54.17 -10.60
C PHE A 797 12.91 54.29 -11.90
N ASN A 798 11.60 54.01 -11.89
CA ASN A 798 10.68 53.92 -10.74
C ASN A 798 10.33 52.49 -10.32
#